data_AF-A0A2S8WXE2-F1
#
_entry.id   AF-A0A2S8WXE2-F1
#
_cell.length_a   1.000
_cell.length_b   1.000
_cell.length_c   1.000
_cell.angle_alpha   90.00
_cell.angle_beta   90.00
_cell.angle_gamma   90.00
#
_symmetry.space_group_name_H-M   'P 1'
#
loop_
_entity.id
_entity.type
_entity.pdbx_description
1 polymer ?
#
loop_
_entity_poly.entity_id
_entity_poly.type
_entity_poly.pdbx_seq_one_letter_code
_entity_poly.pdbx_strand_id
1 'polypeptide(L)'
;MEKWNVIQFPGMKAGKGGTEAREELSVRLKHWLGSRKAVQMVASRKWVLLLTFMGFLLGKAMILNELSPFAIAYFAVIAFMRRDYIIPVGAALLAGSLFAPFPVPLIVASEIAIFYLLFRGLESYDRAELSYAPTMVFTTTFMVKLFAVVIGPSFSWYAMLMLTMDSVLSFVLTLVFIQAIPIFTYRKKKFSLKNEEILCLIILLASVMTGAVGWTIQSLSVEHMLSRYLILIFALVGGAPLGASVGVITGLILSLADMSAVYQMSLLAFAGMLAGMLREGKRAAVALGMLLGSSILSIYLGGPGDVMNSLWETCAAIVLFMLTPKSLMTAISKYVPGTQDHTKSQHEYAKRIRDITAERVTRFSQVFRQLSRSFDQMSGAGEQVQKEGGMDHFMNAVAEGTCASCFKRTQCWDAKFIQTYKYMTDVMSTIEANPEISGKQIPVDWNRVCAKPEEVLEVMRAQYGLHQHNMQWKRQIIDSRQLVAEQLSGVSQVMEDLAKEIQRESDEMVQQEEQIRDALESLGLSIHSIEIINLEAGNVEIEIVHAYTRGFDECRKMIAPLISDVLDEHIAVLHETMTDPRQGLATVTFGSAKTFEVTTGVAAAAKGGDVMSGDSFSTVELGNGTFAVALSDGMGNGERARMESSAALNILEQLLQSGMDEKLAIKSVNSVLMLRSPEEMYATVDMALIDEYTAETTFMKIGSTPSFIKRGQEVIQVSASNLPIGIIKDIEVDLVTVQLQPGDILIMMTDGIYDAPGYAVNKELWMKRLIQEIDTDDPQDLADCLLESVIRYQQHEILDDMTVVVGKVEHFRPEWATLRVPGINRMERPRTVS
;
A
#
# COMPACT_ATOMS: atom_id res chain seq x y z
N MET A 1 8.20 6.10 32.93
CA MET A 1 8.92 6.01 34.21
C MET A 1 9.54 4.63 34.26
N GLU A 2 10.85 4.50 34.03
CA GLU A 2 11.87 4.61 35.10
C GLU A 2 11.63 3.53 36.17
N LYS A 3 12.56 2.66 36.60
CA LYS A 3 14.01 2.44 36.40
C LYS A 3 14.37 1.42 37.53
N TRP A 4 15.07 0.29 37.33
CA TRP A 4 16.49 0.03 37.66
C TRP A 4 16.69 -1.50 37.71
N ASN A 5 17.66 -2.10 37.02
CA ASN A 5 19.08 -2.18 37.38
C ASN A 5 19.35 -2.62 38.82
N VAL A 6 19.63 -3.91 39.04
CA VAL A 6 20.54 -4.34 40.09
C VAL A 6 21.49 -5.42 39.56
N ILE A 7 22.77 -5.08 39.59
CA ILE A 7 23.94 -5.92 39.31
C ILE A 7 24.25 -6.75 40.56
N GLN A 8 24.57 -8.03 40.38
CA GLN A 8 25.06 -8.94 41.43
C GLN A 8 26.50 -8.63 41.84
N PHE A 9 26.83 -8.80 43.13
CA PHE A 9 28.17 -9.21 43.62
C PHE A 9 28.09 -9.71 45.08
N PRO A 10 29.14 -10.36 45.64
CA PRO A 10 29.13 -11.79 45.93
C PRO A 10 29.18 -12.11 47.44
N GLY A 11 28.84 -13.36 47.78
CA GLY A 11 29.38 -14.03 48.97
C GLY A 11 28.39 -14.26 50.11
N MET A 12 27.77 -15.44 50.10
CA MET A 12 27.56 -16.23 51.32
C MET A 12 27.38 -17.70 50.92
N LYS A 13 28.37 -18.52 51.28
CA LYS A 13 28.27 -19.99 51.27
C LYS A 13 27.77 -20.44 52.64
N ALA A 14 26.76 -21.30 52.65
CA ALA A 14 26.59 -22.52 53.46
C ALA A 14 25.09 -22.82 53.58
N GLY A 15 24.56 -24.00 53.27
CA GLY A 15 25.14 -25.28 52.89
C GLY A 15 24.07 -26.37 52.90
N LYS A 16 24.50 -27.60 52.56
CA LYS A 16 23.77 -28.90 52.55
C LYS A 16 22.88 -29.08 51.30
N GLY A 17 23.21 -29.92 50.32
CA GLY A 17 24.01 -31.14 50.33
C GLY A 17 23.08 -32.30 50.01
N GLY A 18 23.15 -32.86 48.79
CA GLY A 18 22.41 -34.08 48.47
C GLY A 18 21.91 -34.29 47.04
N THR A 19 22.44 -33.63 46.00
CA THR A 19 22.00 -33.91 44.60
C THR A 19 23.08 -33.74 43.51
N GLU A 20 24.36 -33.59 43.86
CA GLU A 20 25.40 -33.26 42.85
C GLU A 20 25.97 -34.46 42.05
N ALA A 21 25.76 -35.72 42.47
CA ALA A 21 26.37 -36.86 41.78
C ALA A 21 25.59 -37.37 40.55
N ARG A 22 24.30 -37.01 40.39
CA ARG A 22 23.46 -37.43 39.25
C ARG A 22 23.39 -36.41 38.13
N GLU A 23 23.69 -35.14 38.41
CA GLU A 23 23.74 -34.08 37.40
C GLU A 23 25.07 -34.05 36.64
N GLU A 24 26.22 -34.29 37.30
CA GLU A 24 27.53 -34.24 36.63
C GLU A 24 27.71 -35.29 35.52
N LEU A 25 27.10 -36.48 35.65
CA LEU A 25 27.18 -37.51 34.61
C LEU A 25 26.28 -37.18 33.40
N SER A 26 25.13 -36.55 33.64
CA SER A 26 24.21 -36.10 32.59
C SER A 26 24.74 -34.87 31.83
N VAL A 27 25.51 -34.01 32.52
CA VAL A 27 26.17 -32.83 31.95
C VAL A 27 27.40 -33.25 31.13
N ARG A 28 28.20 -34.22 31.58
CA ARG A 28 29.33 -34.75 30.78
C ARG A 28 28.88 -35.53 29.54
N LEU A 29 27.78 -36.29 29.59
CA LEU A 29 27.23 -36.94 28.38
C LEU A 29 26.63 -35.93 27.40
N LYS A 30 25.96 -34.87 27.88
CA LYS A 30 25.49 -33.76 27.03
C LYS A 30 26.62 -32.93 26.43
N HIS A 31 27.78 -32.85 27.10
CA HIS A 31 28.95 -32.16 26.58
C HIS A 31 29.71 -32.97 25.52
N TRP A 32 29.58 -34.30 25.51
CA TRP A 32 30.14 -35.17 24.47
C TRP A 32 29.22 -35.27 23.24
N LEU A 33 27.89 -35.22 23.42
CA LEU A 33 26.90 -35.08 22.33
C LEU A 33 26.71 -33.62 21.84
N GLY A 34 27.61 -32.72 22.25
CA GLY A 34 27.60 -31.30 21.92
C GLY A 34 28.21 -30.96 20.56
N SER A 35 27.76 -31.55 19.45
CA SER A 35 28.12 -31.05 18.11
C SER A 35 27.20 -29.91 17.63
N ARG A 36 26.71 -29.04 18.53
CA ARG A 36 25.92 -27.85 18.15
C ARG A 36 26.70 -26.91 17.23
N LYS A 37 28.03 -26.84 17.35
CA LYS A 37 28.88 -26.12 16.37
C LYS A 37 28.89 -26.79 15.00
N ALA A 38 28.94 -28.12 14.92
CA ALA A 38 28.88 -28.85 13.65
C ALA A 38 27.50 -28.74 12.99
N VAL A 39 26.42 -28.85 13.76
CA VAL A 39 25.04 -28.70 13.26
C VAL A 39 24.75 -27.26 12.82
N GLN A 40 25.27 -26.24 13.54
CA GLN A 40 25.17 -24.83 13.12
C GLN A 40 26.09 -24.48 11.94
N MET A 41 27.30 -25.09 11.84
CA MET A 41 28.15 -24.97 10.64
C MET A 41 27.51 -25.61 9.42
N VAL A 42 26.93 -26.81 9.58
CA VAL A 42 26.20 -27.50 8.52
C VAL A 42 24.99 -26.67 8.11
N ALA A 43 24.28 -26.03 9.06
CA ALA A 43 23.13 -25.16 8.78
C ALA A 43 23.47 -23.88 8.00
N SER A 44 24.61 -23.23 8.26
CA SER A 44 25.05 -22.04 7.52
C SER A 44 25.69 -22.38 6.16
N ARG A 45 26.24 -23.59 6.01
CA ARG A 45 26.87 -24.09 4.77
C ARG A 45 26.00 -25.08 3.96
N LYS A 46 24.71 -25.26 4.27
CA LYS A 46 23.84 -26.24 3.58
C LYS A 46 23.86 -26.09 2.06
N TRP A 47 23.81 -24.85 1.56
CA TRP A 47 23.83 -24.56 0.13
C TRP A 47 25.20 -24.83 -0.51
N VAL A 48 26.28 -24.57 0.22
CA VAL A 48 27.63 -24.92 -0.23
C VAL A 48 27.76 -26.43 -0.38
N LEU A 49 27.33 -27.18 0.63
CA LEU A 49 27.34 -28.64 0.61
C LEU A 49 26.49 -29.19 -0.55
N LEU A 50 25.30 -28.64 -0.77
CA LEU A 50 24.40 -29.04 -1.86
C LEU A 50 25.04 -28.77 -3.23
N LEU A 51 25.55 -27.55 -3.47
CA LEU A 51 26.19 -27.20 -4.75
C LEU A 51 27.48 -27.98 -5.00
N THR A 52 28.25 -28.31 -3.95
CA THR A 52 29.43 -29.18 -4.08
C THR A 52 29.05 -30.62 -4.38
N PHE A 53 27.97 -31.13 -3.78
CA PHE A 53 27.48 -32.48 -4.04
C PHE A 53 26.93 -32.62 -5.47
N MET A 54 26.18 -31.61 -5.94
CA MET A 54 25.78 -31.53 -7.36
C MET A 54 27.00 -31.47 -8.28
N GLY A 55 28.03 -30.70 -7.91
CA GLY A 55 29.30 -30.67 -8.65
C GLY A 55 29.97 -32.05 -8.74
N PHE A 56 30.00 -32.83 -7.67
CA PHE A 56 30.54 -34.19 -7.70
C PHE A 56 29.78 -35.11 -8.68
N LEU A 57 28.44 -35.09 -8.65
CA LEU A 57 27.62 -35.91 -9.55
C LEU A 57 27.73 -35.46 -11.02
N LEU A 58 27.73 -34.15 -11.28
CA LEU A 58 27.88 -33.61 -12.64
C LEU A 58 29.29 -33.86 -13.20
N GLY A 59 30.32 -33.95 -12.34
CA GLY A 59 31.66 -34.36 -12.74
C GLY A 59 31.77 -35.84 -13.12
N LYS A 60 30.90 -36.70 -12.55
CA LYS A 60 30.80 -38.13 -12.88
C LYS A 60 29.91 -38.39 -14.11
N ALA A 61 29.00 -37.47 -14.43
CA ALA A 61 28.03 -37.64 -15.51
C ALA A 61 28.69 -37.64 -16.90
N MET A 62 28.40 -38.68 -17.69
CA MET A 62 28.88 -38.83 -19.07
C MET A 62 27.74 -39.17 -20.03
N ILE A 63 27.83 -38.66 -21.25
CA ILE A 63 26.95 -38.98 -22.37
C ILE A 63 27.71 -39.91 -23.31
N LEU A 64 27.08 -41.01 -23.76
CA LEU A 64 27.67 -42.00 -24.67
C LEU A 64 29.04 -42.54 -24.22
N ASN A 65 29.33 -42.54 -22.91
CA ASN A 65 30.60 -42.96 -22.32
C ASN A 65 31.87 -42.19 -22.76
N GLU A 66 31.73 -41.12 -23.56
CA GLU A 66 32.87 -40.34 -24.08
C GLU A 66 32.73 -38.83 -23.85
N LEU A 67 31.49 -38.32 -23.76
CA LEU A 67 31.21 -36.89 -23.66
C LEU A 67 30.95 -36.48 -22.22
N SER A 68 31.48 -35.33 -21.79
CA SER A 68 31.40 -34.86 -20.39
C SER A 68 31.06 -33.36 -20.31
N PRO A 69 29.98 -32.89 -20.97
CA PRO A 69 29.72 -31.45 -21.14
C PRO A 69 29.23 -30.76 -19.85
N PHE A 70 28.78 -31.53 -18.86
CA PHE A 70 28.16 -31.02 -17.63
C PHE A 70 29.15 -30.33 -16.69
N ALA A 71 30.40 -30.83 -16.63
CA ALA A 71 31.36 -30.42 -15.62
C ALA A 71 31.80 -28.95 -15.79
N ILE A 72 32.19 -28.60 -17.01
CA ILE A 72 32.65 -27.26 -17.36
C ILE A 72 31.49 -26.23 -17.39
N ALA A 73 30.32 -26.64 -17.89
CA ALA A 73 29.12 -25.79 -17.90
C ALA A 73 28.71 -25.40 -16.47
N TYR A 74 28.74 -26.34 -15.52
CA TYR A 74 28.43 -26.07 -14.12
C TYR A 74 29.48 -25.20 -13.44
N PHE A 75 30.77 -25.47 -13.68
CA PHE A 75 31.86 -24.67 -13.14
C PHE A 75 31.80 -23.21 -13.58
N ALA A 76 31.51 -22.98 -14.86
CA ALA A 76 31.41 -21.65 -15.44
C ALA A 76 30.34 -20.79 -14.77
N VAL A 77 29.13 -21.32 -14.61
CA VAL A 77 28.03 -20.57 -13.98
C VAL A 77 28.35 -20.26 -12.50
N ILE A 78 28.94 -21.20 -11.77
CA ILE A 78 29.36 -20.95 -10.38
C ILE A 78 30.46 -19.88 -10.31
N ALA A 79 31.42 -19.87 -11.23
CA ALA A 79 32.49 -18.88 -11.26
C ALA A 79 31.97 -17.44 -11.45
N PHE A 80 30.98 -17.25 -12.33
CA PHE A 80 30.34 -15.95 -12.54
C PHE A 80 29.45 -15.50 -11.38
N MET A 81 28.73 -16.44 -10.73
CA MET A 81 27.72 -16.08 -9.73
C MET A 81 28.25 -16.04 -8.29
N ARG A 82 29.15 -16.95 -7.91
CA ARG A 82 29.60 -17.16 -6.54
C ARG A 82 31.09 -17.52 -6.50
N ARG A 83 31.94 -16.50 -6.54
CA ARG A 83 33.40 -16.63 -6.52
C ARG A 83 33.93 -17.42 -5.32
N ASP A 84 33.27 -17.31 -4.17
CA ASP A 84 33.64 -18.04 -2.94
C ASP A 84 33.51 -19.57 -3.05
N TYR A 85 32.78 -20.08 -4.05
CA TYR A 85 32.53 -21.51 -4.25
C TYR A 85 33.34 -22.15 -5.38
N ILE A 86 34.19 -21.38 -6.08
CA ILE A 86 35.00 -21.88 -7.20
C ILE A 86 35.89 -23.05 -6.77
N ILE A 87 36.64 -22.90 -5.67
CA ILE A 87 37.58 -23.93 -5.19
C ILE A 87 36.85 -25.21 -4.74
N PRO A 88 35.84 -25.17 -3.85
CA PRO A 88 35.19 -26.40 -3.40
C PRO A 88 34.40 -27.09 -4.50
N VAL A 89 33.76 -26.35 -5.42
CA VAL A 89 33.03 -26.94 -6.55
C VAL A 89 33.98 -27.51 -7.60
N GLY A 90 35.07 -26.81 -7.92
CA GLY A 90 36.10 -27.32 -8.83
C GLY A 90 36.75 -28.61 -8.33
N ALA A 91 37.07 -28.67 -7.02
CA ALA A 91 37.59 -29.89 -6.40
C ALA A 91 36.57 -31.05 -6.44
N ALA A 92 35.27 -30.76 -6.22
CA ALA A 92 34.22 -31.77 -6.30
C ALA A 92 34.03 -32.31 -7.72
N LEU A 93 34.08 -31.45 -8.75
CA LEU A 93 34.00 -31.86 -10.15
C LEU A 93 35.15 -32.78 -10.56
N LEU A 94 36.38 -32.43 -10.16
CA LEU A 94 37.56 -33.28 -10.38
C LEU A 94 37.44 -34.62 -9.65
N ALA A 95 37.00 -34.60 -8.39
CA ALA A 95 36.73 -35.82 -7.66
C ALA A 95 35.67 -36.68 -8.37
N GLY A 96 34.58 -36.07 -8.86
CA GLY A 96 33.54 -36.77 -9.63
C GLY A 96 34.07 -37.44 -10.89
N SER A 97 34.91 -36.74 -11.66
CA SER A 97 35.50 -37.26 -12.89
C SER A 97 36.42 -38.47 -12.70
N LEU A 98 36.98 -38.66 -11.50
CA LEU A 98 37.76 -39.85 -11.14
C LEU A 98 36.88 -41.09 -10.94
N PHE A 99 35.62 -40.90 -10.53
CA PHE A 99 34.64 -41.97 -10.32
C PHE A 99 33.71 -42.17 -11.52
N ALA A 100 34.01 -41.53 -12.66
CA ALA A 100 33.32 -41.77 -13.92
C ALA A 100 33.64 -43.17 -14.47
N PRO A 101 32.73 -43.82 -15.22
CA PRO A 101 32.97 -45.13 -15.83
C PRO A 101 34.26 -45.17 -16.67
N PHE A 102 34.54 -44.07 -17.37
CA PHE A 102 35.81 -43.81 -18.04
C PHE A 102 36.44 -42.56 -17.41
N PRO A 103 37.47 -42.70 -16.57
CA PRO A 103 38.01 -41.56 -15.83
C PRO A 103 38.81 -40.65 -16.74
N VAL A 104 38.37 -39.39 -16.87
CA VAL A 104 39.05 -38.37 -17.69
C VAL A 104 39.40 -37.10 -16.87
N PRO A 105 40.06 -37.23 -15.71
CA PRO A 105 40.31 -36.11 -14.81
C PRO A 105 41.24 -35.05 -15.40
N LEU A 106 42.17 -35.47 -16.27
CA LEU A 106 43.16 -34.57 -16.87
C LEU A 106 42.51 -33.61 -17.86
N ILE A 107 41.52 -34.06 -18.62
CA ILE A 107 40.77 -33.20 -19.55
C ILE A 107 39.93 -32.20 -18.76
N VAL A 108 39.14 -32.66 -17.77
CA VAL A 108 38.33 -31.77 -16.93
C VAL A 108 39.19 -30.76 -16.16
N ALA A 109 40.37 -31.16 -15.66
CA ALA A 109 41.31 -30.23 -15.02
C ALA A 109 41.85 -29.17 -15.99
N SER A 110 42.18 -29.57 -17.23
CA SER A 110 42.63 -28.63 -18.25
C SER A 110 41.54 -27.66 -18.71
N GLU A 111 40.28 -28.13 -18.82
CA GLU A 111 39.12 -27.27 -19.11
C GLU A 111 38.90 -26.25 -18.00
N ILE A 112 38.90 -26.68 -16.72
CA ILE A 112 38.77 -25.78 -15.57
C ILE A 112 39.91 -24.74 -15.55
N ALA A 113 41.15 -25.16 -15.80
CA ALA A 113 42.31 -24.26 -15.79
C ALA A 113 42.26 -23.22 -16.92
N ILE A 114 41.96 -23.63 -18.15
CA ILE A 114 41.87 -22.72 -19.30
C ILE A 114 40.68 -21.77 -19.15
N PHE A 115 39.53 -22.28 -18.69
CA PHE A 115 38.37 -21.42 -18.42
C PHE A 115 38.70 -20.38 -17.34
N TYR A 116 39.37 -20.78 -16.26
CA TYR A 116 39.75 -19.85 -15.18
C TYR A 116 40.73 -18.77 -15.67
N LEU A 117 41.67 -19.11 -16.57
CA LEU A 117 42.57 -18.13 -17.19
C LEU A 117 41.81 -17.14 -18.09
N LEU A 118 40.89 -17.63 -18.92
CA LEU A 118 40.04 -16.77 -19.77
C LEU A 118 39.15 -15.87 -18.93
N PHE A 119 38.54 -16.41 -17.87
CA PHE A 119 37.70 -15.67 -16.93
C PHE A 119 38.48 -14.52 -16.26
N ARG A 120 39.68 -14.80 -15.74
CA ARG A 120 40.55 -13.79 -15.12
C ARG A 120 41.05 -12.75 -16.12
N GLY A 121 41.28 -13.16 -17.37
CA GLY A 121 41.58 -12.24 -18.47
C GLY A 121 40.43 -11.27 -18.73
N LEU A 122 39.21 -11.77 -18.87
CA LEU A 122 38.02 -10.95 -19.11
C LEU A 122 37.71 -9.98 -17.95
N GLU A 123 37.96 -10.42 -16.71
CA GLU A 123 37.84 -9.60 -15.51
C GLU A 123 38.84 -8.42 -15.52
N SER A 124 40.06 -8.64 -16.01
CA SER A 124 41.05 -7.56 -16.14
C SER A 124 40.66 -6.49 -17.16
N TYR A 125 39.70 -6.77 -18.05
CA TYR A 125 39.17 -5.83 -19.05
C TYR A 125 37.79 -5.27 -18.65
N ASP A 126 37.29 -5.56 -17.45
CA ASP A 126 36.00 -5.11 -16.90
C ASP A 126 34.78 -5.50 -17.76
N ARG A 127 34.89 -6.61 -18.54
CA ARG A 127 33.84 -7.13 -19.44
C ARG A 127 33.17 -8.41 -18.92
N ALA A 128 33.39 -8.77 -17.66
CA ALA A 128 32.97 -10.04 -17.08
C ALA A 128 31.46 -10.10 -16.75
N GLU A 129 30.62 -10.01 -17.78
CA GLU A 129 29.18 -10.22 -17.69
C GLU A 129 28.79 -11.70 -17.85
N LEU A 130 27.70 -12.12 -17.20
CA LEU A 130 27.17 -13.50 -17.24
C LEU A 130 26.79 -13.97 -18.66
N SER A 131 26.49 -13.02 -19.55
CA SER A 131 26.14 -13.27 -20.96
C SER A 131 27.26 -13.95 -21.76
N TYR A 132 28.52 -13.74 -21.39
CA TYR A 132 29.67 -14.34 -22.07
C TYR A 132 29.99 -15.76 -21.59
N ALA A 133 29.38 -16.26 -20.50
CA ALA A 133 29.71 -17.57 -19.94
C ALA A 133 29.55 -18.73 -20.95
N PRO A 134 28.46 -18.83 -21.74
CA PRO A 134 28.30 -19.92 -22.72
C PRO A 134 29.37 -19.90 -23.81
N THR A 135 29.74 -18.72 -24.31
CA THR A 135 30.76 -18.60 -25.36
C THR A 135 32.15 -18.94 -24.84
N MET A 136 32.47 -18.59 -23.59
CA MET A 136 33.71 -19.02 -22.93
C MET A 136 33.79 -20.52 -22.69
N VAL A 137 32.68 -21.16 -22.30
CA VAL A 137 32.62 -22.62 -22.16
C VAL A 137 32.87 -23.28 -23.51
N PHE A 138 32.18 -22.82 -24.56
CA PHE A 138 32.36 -23.35 -25.91
C PHE A 138 33.82 -23.27 -26.38
N THR A 139 34.46 -22.10 -26.26
CA THR A 139 35.85 -21.93 -26.69
C THR A 139 36.81 -22.77 -25.87
N THR A 140 36.60 -22.89 -24.56
CA THR A 140 37.44 -23.70 -23.69
C THR A 140 37.36 -25.18 -24.03
N THR A 141 36.16 -25.75 -24.09
CA THR A 141 35.94 -27.17 -24.41
C THR A 141 36.47 -27.50 -25.80
N PHE A 142 36.21 -26.63 -26.77
CA PHE A 142 36.69 -26.82 -28.15
C PHE A 142 38.22 -26.83 -28.22
N MET A 143 38.90 -25.86 -27.57
CA MET A 143 40.37 -25.79 -27.59
C MET A 143 41.02 -26.99 -26.89
N VAL A 144 40.52 -27.38 -25.72
CA VAL A 144 41.07 -28.52 -24.97
C VAL A 144 40.90 -29.83 -25.74
N LYS A 145 39.70 -30.11 -26.24
CA LYS A 145 39.42 -31.36 -26.95
C LYS A 145 40.07 -31.40 -28.32
N LEU A 146 40.18 -30.26 -29.03
CA LEU A 146 40.96 -30.18 -30.26
C LEU A 146 42.43 -30.54 -30.01
N PHE A 147 43.04 -30.01 -28.94
CA PHE A 147 44.41 -30.35 -28.57
C PHE A 147 44.57 -31.84 -28.25
N ALA A 148 43.62 -32.42 -27.51
CA ALA A 148 43.62 -33.85 -27.19
C ALA A 148 43.50 -34.73 -28.45
N VAL A 149 42.66 -34.35 -29.42
CA VAL A 149 42.47 -35.07 -30.69
C VAL A 149 43.70 -34.94 -31.61
N VAL A 150 44.35 -33.78 -31.65
CA VAL A 150 45.55 -33.54 -32.49
C VAL A 150 46.77 -34.31 -31.99
N ILE A 151 46.93 -34.46 -30.66
CA ILE A 151 48.03 -35.22 -30.06
C ILE A 151 47.73 -36.72 -30.00
N GLY A 152 46.45 -37.08 -30.02
CA GLY A 152 45.99 -38.46 -29.94
C GLY A 152 46.37 -39.32 -31.16
N PRO A 153 46.34 -40.66 -31.02
CA PRO A 153 46.79 -41.60 -32.06
C PRO A 153 45.86 -41.71 -33.28
N SER A 154 44.69 -41.07 -33.29
CA SER A 154 43.70 -41.22 -34.37
C SER A 154 42.95 -39.92 -34.68
N PHE A 155 43.46 -39.15 -35.64
CA PHE A 155 42.73 -38.05 -36.25
C PHE A 155 41.64 -38.61 -37.18
N SER A 156 40.39 -38.64 -36.69
CA SER A 156 39.25 -39.17 -37.44
C SER A 156 38.15 -38.12 -37.58
N TRP A 157 37.37 -38.22 -38.67
CA TRP A 157 36.17 -37.38 -38.85
C TRP A 157 35.18 -37.54 -37.70
N TYR A 158 35.04 -38.76 -37.18
CA TYR A 158 34.21 -39.06 -36.02
C TYR A 158 34.66 -38.29 -34.77
N ALA A 159 35.96 -38.25 -34.47
CA ALA A 159 36.49 -37.49 -33.34
C ALA A 159 36.21 -35.97 -33.46
N MET A 160 36.32 -35.42 -34.68
CA MET A 160 35.96 -34.01 -34.96
C MET A 160 34.46 -33.74 -34.78
N LEU A 161 33.60 -34.69 -35.14
CA LEU A 161 32.16 -34.57 -34.92
C LEU A 161 31.81 -34.66 -33.43
N MET A 162 32.44 -35.57 -32.68
CA MET A 162 32.20 -35.73 -31.25
C MET A 162 32.68 -34.53 -30.43
N LEU A 163 33.85 -33.95 -30.76
CA LEU A 163 34.33 -32.76 -30.04
C LEU A 163 33.45 -31.52 -30.30
N THR A 164 32.93 -31.38 -31.53
CA THR A 164 32.02 -30.28 -31.87
C THR A 164 30.68 -30.46 -31.17
N MET A 165 30.12 -31.68 -31.16
CA MET A 165 28.91 -32.01 -30.41
C MET A 165 29.05 -31.70 -28.91
N ASP A 166 30.16 -32.11 -28.28
CA ASP A 166 30.40 -31.86 -26.85
C ASP A 166 30.53 -30.37 -26.51
N SER A 167 31.18 -29.59 -27.38
CA SER A 167 31.31 -28.14 -27.22
C SER A 167 29.95 -27.44 -27.35
N VAL A 168 29.11 -27.86 -28.30
CA VAL A 168 27.74 -27.35 -28.48
C VAL A 168 26.83 -27.74 -27.32
N LEU A 169 26.90 -28.99 -26.84
CA LEU A 169 26.17 -29.43 -25.65
C LEU A 169 26.56 -28.62 -24.41
N SER A 170 27.86 -28.38 -24.21
CA SER A 170 28.37 -27.56 -23.11
C SER A 170 27.86 -26.13 -23.18
N PHE A 171 27.77 -25.54 -24.39
CA PHE A 171 27.18 -24.22 -24.62
C PHE A 171 25.70 -24.19 -24.20
N VAL A 172 24.88 -25.14 -24.69
CA VAL A 172 23.44 -25.19 -24.41
C VAL A 172 23.18 -25.44 -22.92
N LEU A 173 23.91 -26.37 -22.30
CA LEU A 173 23.79 -26.66 -20.86
C LEU A 173 24.17 -25.45 -20.00
N THR A 174 25.13 -24.63 -20.43
CA THR A 174 25.48 -23.39 -19.74
C THR A 174 24.30 -22.41 -19.73
N LEU A 175 23.56 -22.27 -20.83
CA LEU A 175 22.34 -21.43 -20.88
C LEU A 175 21.26 -21.92 -19.90
N VAL A 176 21.06 -23.24 -19.83
CA VAL A 176 20.11 -23.86 -18.89
C VAL A 176 20.54 -23.61 -17.43
N PHE A 177 21.83 -23.79 -17.12
CA PHE A 177 22.34 -23.63 -15.76
C PHE A 177 22.35 -22.17 -15.29
N ILE A 178 22.52 -21.21 -16.20
CA ILE A 178 22.37 -19.77 -15.90
C ILE A 178 20.97 -19.47 -15.33
N GLN A 179 19.92 -20.12 -15.84
CA GLN A 179 18.55 -19.92 -15.35
C GLN A 179 18.24 -20.75 -14.09
N ALA A 180 18.80 -21.95 -13.97
CA ALA A 180 18.47 -22.88 -12.88
C ALA A 180 19.25 -22.67 -11.57
N ILE A 181 20.54 -22.33 -11.62
CA ILE A 181 21.40 -22.15 -10.42
C ILE A 181 21.03 -20.93 -9.54
N PRO A 182 20.52 -19.80 -10.08
CA PRO A 182 20.01 -18.67 -9.28
C PRO A 182 18.99 -19.08 -8.22
N ILE A 183 18.16 -20.08 -8.51
CA ILE A 183 17.11 -20.59 -7.61
C ILE A 183 17.70 -21.10 -6.29
N PHE A 184 18.91 -21.69 -6.34
CA PHE A 184 19.59 -22.24 -5.17
C PHE A 184 20.54 -21.24 -4.48
N THR A 185 20.98 -20.20 -5.20
CA THR A 185 22.02 -19.27 -4.75
C THR A 185 21.49 -17.94 -4.23
N TYR A 186 20.39 -17.41 -4.80
CA TYR A 186 19.81 -16.14 -4.38
C TYR A 186 18.55 -16.37 -3.53
N ARG A 187 18.61 -15.96 -2.27
CA ARG A 187 17.41 -15.75 -1.44
C ARG A 187 16.72 -14.44 -1.85
N LYS A 188 16.15 -14.37 -3.04
CA LYS A 188 15.11 -13.36 -3.31
C LYS A 188 13.82 -13.87 -2.66
N LYS A 189 13.30 -13.12 -1.69
CA LYS A 189 12.29 -13.62 -0.74
C LYS A 189 10.98 -14.03 -1.40
N LYS A 190 10.66 -13.59 -2.63
CA LYS A 190 9.39 -13.87 -3.29
C LYS A 190 9.53 -13.72 -4.81
N PHE A 191 9.59 -14.82 -5.55
CA PHE A 191 9.50 -14.85 -7.01
C PHE A 191 8.65 -16.06 -7.39
N SER A 192 7.66 -15.88 -8.27
CA SER A 192 6.99 -16.99 -8.97
C SER A 192 7.92 -17.46 -10.08
N LEU A 193 8.20 -18.76 -10.16
CA LEU A 193 9.02 -19.28 -11.25
C LEU A 193 8.21 -19.25 -12.54
N LYS A 194 8.80 -18.76 -13.63
CA LYS A 194 8.20 -18.91 -14.95
C LYS A 194 8.24 -20.39 -15.37
N ASN A 195 7.33 -20.80 -16.26
CA ASN A 195 7.31 -22.17 -16.78
C ASN A 195 8.68 -22.57 -17.39
N GLU A 196 9.37 -21.63 -18.05
CA GLU A 196 10.71 -21.83 -18.60
C GLU A 196 11.77 -22.14 -17.52
N GLU A 197 11.74 -21.41 -16.40
CA GLU A 197 12.68 -21.61 -15.28
C GLU A 197 12.45 -22.97 -14.60
N ILE A 198 11.20 -23.43 -14.54
CA ILE A 198 10.84 -24.78 -14.05
C ILE A 198 11.42 -25.84 -14.98
N LEU A 199 11.31 -25.68 -16.30
CA LEU A 199 11.90 -26.61 -17.26
C LEU A 199 13.44 -26.65 -17.12
N CYS A 200 14.10 -25.50 -16.97
CA CYS A 200 15.54 -25.45 -16.74
C CYS A 200 15.96 -26.11 -15.41
N LEU A 201 15.17 -25.94 -14.35
CA LEU A 201 15.37 -26.63 -13.08
C LEU A 201 15.26 -28.16 -13.23
N ILE A 202 14.26 -28.64 -13.98
CA ILE A 202 14.07 -30.07 -14.24
C ILE A 202 15.26 -30.63 -15.03
N ILE A 203 15.73 -29.93 -16.07
CA ILE A 203 16.90 -30.34 -16.86
C ILE A 203 18.15 -30.43 -15.97
N LEU A 204 18.37 -29.46 -15.08
CA LEU A 204 19.48 -29.50 -14.11
C LEU A 204 19.40 -30.70 -13.18
N LEU A 205 18.22 -30.99 -12.61
CA LEU A 205 18.03 -32.14 -11.72
C LEU A 205 18.24 -33.47 -12.46
N ALA A 206 17.71 -33.61 -13.67
CA ALA A 206 17.92 -34.78 -14.52
C ALA A 206 19.40 -34.97 -14.90
N SER A 207 20.12 -33.87 -15.18
CA SER A 207 21.56 -33.89 -15.46
C SER A 207 22.37 -34.37 -14.25
N VAL A 208 22.02 -33.90 -13.04
CA VAL A 208 22.64 -34.36 -11.79
C VAL A 208 22.41 -35.86 -11.57
N MET A 209 21.22 -36.35 -11.93
CA MET A 209 20.86 -37.77 -11.78
C MET A 209 21.63 -38.68 -12.73
N THR A 210 22.04 -38.18 -13.89
CA THR A 210 22.94 -38.90 -14.81
C THR A 210 24.29 -39.22 -14.14
N GLY A 211 24.71 -38.43 -13.15
CA GLY A 211 25.87 -38.75 -12.32
C GLY A 211 25.70 -39.99 -11.44
N ALA A 212 24.47 -40.44 -11.19
CA ALA A 212 24.16 -41.63 -10.42
C ALA A 212 24.11 -42.92 -11.26
N VAL A 213 24.25 -42.82 -12.60
CA VAL A 213 24.33 -43.97 -13.51
C VAL A 213 25.43 -44.94 -13.03
N GLY A 214 25.13 -46.23 -13.05
CA GLY A 214 26.03 -47.31 -12.61
C GLY A 214 26.03 -47.61 -11.10
N TRP A 215 25.21 -46.92 -10.31
CA TRP A 215 25.00 -47.29 -8.90
C TRP A 215 23.84 -48.29 -8.78
N THR A 216 24.17 -49.51 -8.34
CA THR A 216 23.18 -50.59 -8.14
C THR A 216 23.14 -51.03 -6.68
N ILE A 217 21.95 -51.10 -6.08
CA ILE A 217 21.72 -51.64 -4.74
C ILE A 217 20.92 -52.94 -4.90
N GLN A 218 21.51 -54.09 -4.57
CA GLN A 218 20.84 -55.39 -4.64
C GLN A 218 20.06 -55.62 -5.96
N SER A 219 20.69 -55.31 -7.12
CA SER A 219 20.13 -55.33 -8.49
C SER A 219 19.18 -54.20 -8.91
N LEU A 220 18.82 -53.26 -8.02
CA LEU A 220 18.01 -52.08 -8.36
C LEU A 220 18.90 -50.89 -8.72
N SER A 221 18.56 -50.18 -9.79
CA SER A 221 19.28 -48.98 -10.19
C SER A 221 18.86 -47.78 -9.34
N VAL A 222 19.84 -47.03 -8.83
CA VAL A 222 19.56 -45.84 -8.02
C VAL A 222 18.99 -44.71 -8.90
N GLU A 223 19.40 -44.65 -10.16
CA GLU A 223 18.93 -43.64 -11.10
C GLU A 223 17.43 -43.76 -11.42
N HIS A 224 16.91 -44.97 -11.68
CA HIS A 224 15.50 -45.16 -11.98
C HIS A 224 14.63 -44.97 -10.73
N MET A 225 15.16 -45.26 -9.53
CA MET A 225 14.49 -44.92 -8.28
C MET A 225 14.35 -43.40 -8.11
N LEU A 226 15.44 -42.66 -8.34
CA LEU A 226 15.43 -41.20 -8.20
C LEU A 226 14.55 -40.53 -9.27
N SER A 227 14.55 -41.03 -10.52
CA SER A 227 13.77 -40.41 -11.62
C SER A 227 12.28 -40.52 -11.35
N ARG A 228 11.84 -41.70 -10.91
CA ARG A 228 10.45 -41.94 -10.50
C ARG A 228 10.08 -41.12 -9.26
N TYR A 229 10.99 -40.95 -8.30
CA TYR A 229 10.77 -40.09 -7.14
C TYR A 229 10.61 -38.60 -7.54
N LEU A 230 11.46 -38.09 -8.44
CA LEU A 230 11.36 -36.73 -8.93
C LEU A 230 10.00 -36.48 -9.61
N ILE A 231 9.57 -37.41 -10.47
CA ILE A 231 8.28 -37.36 -11.16
C ILE A 231 7.13 -37.31 -10.15
N LEU A 232 7.15 -38.13 -9.09
CA LEU A 232 6.11 -38.14 -8.06
C LEU A 232 5.96 -36.78 -7.35
N ILE A 233 7.07 -36.08 -7.07
CA ILE A 233 7.03 -34.75 -6.46
C ILE A 233 6.33 -33.75 -7.39
N PHE A 234 6.77 -33.67 -8.64
CA PHE A 234 6.24 -32.69 -9.60
C PHE A 234 4.83 -33.05 -10.08
N ALA A 235 4.46 -34.33 -10.12
CA ALA A 235 3.10 -34.78 -10.40
C ALA A 235 2.12 -34.36 -9.29
N LEU A 236 2.51 -34.46 -8.01
CA LEU A 236 1.66 -34.01 -6.90
C LEU A 236 1.52 -32.48 -6.84
N VAL A 237 2.58 -31.74 -7.14
CA VAL A 237 2.57 -30.27 -7.07
C VAL A 237 1.95 -29.64 -8.32
N GLY A 238 2.24 -30.21 -9.49
CA GLY A 238 1.98 -29.62 -10.79
C GLY A 238 0.96 -30.34 -11.67
N GLY A 239 0.45 -31.49 -11.24
CA GLY A 239 -0.53 -32.28 -11.98
C GLY A 239 0.05 -33.00 -13.20
N ALA A 240 -0.83 -33.46 -14.10
CA ALA A 240 -0.49 -34.27 -15.25
C ALA A 240 0.52 -33.63 -16.23
N PRO A 241 0.40 -32.34 -16.61
CA PRO A 241 1.32 -31.73 -17.57
C PRO A 241 2.76 -31.70 -17.04
N LEU A 242 2.97 -31.26 -15.80
CA LEU A 242 4.30 -31.22 -15.19
C LEU A 242 4.85 -32.62 -14.92
N GLY A 243 4.01 -33.58 -14.50
CA GLY A 243 4.42 -34.98 -14.35
C GLY A 243 4.90 -35.60 -15.67
N ALA A 244 4.20 -35.36 -16.77
CA ALA A 244 4.57 -35.84 -18.10
C ALA A 244 5.85 -35.16 -18.61
N SER A 245 5.96 -33.82 -18.51
CA SER A 245 7.14 -33.08 -18.96
C SER A 245 8.41 -33.50 -18.21
N VAL A 246 8.34 -33.70 -16.89
CA VAL A 246 9.48 -34.23 -16.11
C VAL A 246 9.83 -35.63 -16.60
N GLY A 247 8.85 -36.49 -16.85
CA GLY A 247 9.08 -37.84 -17.38
C GLY A 247 9.79 -37.85 -18.74
N VAL A 248 9.37 -36.99 -19.68
CA VAL A 248 10.02 -36.85 -21.00
C VAL A 248 11.45 -36.33 -20.86
N ILE A 249 11.67 -35.27 -20.09
CA ILE A 249 12.99 -34.65 -19.94
C ILE A 249 13.97 -35.59 -19.24
N THR A 250 13.55 -36.21 -18.13
CA THR A 250 14.38 -37.18 -17.40
C THR A 250 14.70 -38.40 -18.26
N GLY A 251 13.72 -38.93 -18.97
CA GLY A 251 13.92 -40.05 -19.89
C GLY A 251 14.83 -39.72 -21.07
N LEU A 252 14.71 -38.52 -21.66
CA LEU A 252 15.60 -38.06 -22.74
C LEU A 252 17.05 -37.98 -22.26
N ILE A 253 17.29 -37.36 -21.11
CA ILE A 253 18.62 -37.17 -20.57
C ILE A 253 19.26 -38.52 -20.19
N LEU A 254 18.49 -39.44 -19.59
CA LEU A 254 18.98 -40.79 -19.29
C LEU A 254 19.25 -41.61 -20.56
N SER A 255 18.42 -41.46 -21.60
CA SER A 255 18.65 -42.16 -22.89
C SER A 255 19.92 -41.72 -23.62
N LEU A 256 20.42 -40.50 -23.34
CA LEU A 256 21.72 -40.04 -23.84
C LEU A 256 22.90 -40.72 -23.11
N ALA A 257 22.68 -41.18 -21.88
CA ALA A 257 23.70 -41.88 -21.09
C ALA A 257 23.73 -43.38 -21.41
N ASP A 258 22.56 -44.01 -21.56
CA ASP A 258 22.43 -45.41 -21.94
C ASP A 258 21.44 -45.62 -23.10
N MET A 259 21.93 -46.17 -24.21
CA MET A 259 21.14 -46.50 -25.40
C MET A 259 20.07 -47.58 -25.11
N SER A 260 20.24 -48.38 -24.05
CA SER A 260 19.24 -49.35 -23.60
C SER A 260 18.02 -48.68 -22.95
N ALA A 261 18.14 -47.42 -22.53
CA ALA A 261 17.12 -46.67 -21.81
C ALA A 261 16.12 -45.92 -22.70
N VAL A 262 16.15 -46.08 -24.03
CA VAL A 262 15.23 -45.36 -24.95
C VAL A 262 13.75 -45.63 -24.63
N TYR A 263 13.39 -46.86 -24.24
CA TYR A 263 12.01 -47.17 -23.85
C TYR A 263 11.60 -46.47 -22.54
N GLN A 264 12.55 -46.10 -21.68
CA GLN A 264 12.27 -45.46 -20.39
C GLN A 264 11.69 -44.06 -20.55
N MET A 265 12.00 -43.36 -21.64
CA MET A 265 11.35 -42.08 -21.96
C MET A 265 9.84 -42.21 -22.02
N SER A 266 9.35 -43.21 -22.76
CA SER A 266 7.91 -43.46 -22.88
C SER A 266 7.29 -43.91 -21.55
N LEU A 267 8.02 -44.73 -20.77
CA LEU A 267 7.57 -45.23 -19.47
C LEU A 267 7.43 -44.12 -18.44
N LEU A 268 8.46 -43.28 -18.29
CA LEU A 268 8.47 -42.21 -17.31
C LEU A 268 7.46 -41.11 -17.65
N ALA A 269 7.32 -40.77 -18.94
CA ALA A 269 6.32 -39.80 -19.40
C ALA A 269 4.89 -40.27 -19.11
N PHE A 270 4.57 -41.52 -19.46
CA PHE A 270 3.24 -42.09 -19.24
C PHE A 270 2.92 -42.27 -17.76
N ALA A 271 3.87 -42.79 -16.97
CA ALA A 271 3.70 -42.96 -15.54
C ALA A 271 3.55 -41.62 -14.81
N GLY A 272 4.30 -40.58 -15.21
CA GLY A 272 4.18 -39.23 -14.66
C GLY A 272 2.85 -38.56 -14.99
N MET A 273 2.34 -38.75 -16.20
CA MET A 273 1.01 -38.26 -16.60
C MET A 273 -0.10 -38.90 -15.74
N LEU A 274 -0.12 -40.23 -15.62
CA LEU A 274 -1.12 -40.94 -14.81
C LEU A 274 -1.04 -40.59 -13.32
N ALA A 275 0.17 -40.49 -12.78
CA ALA A 275 0.39 -40.01 -11.41
C ALA A 275 -0.16 -38.59 -11.22
N GLY A 276 0.05 -37.70 -12.19
CA GLY A 276 -0.41 -36.32 -12.12
C GLY A 276 -1.92 -36.13 -12.33
N MET A 277 -2.59 -37.00 -13.10
CA MET A 277 -4.06 -36.99 -13.23
C MET A 277 -4.74 -37.35 -11.91
N LEU A 278 -4.13 -38.23 -11.11
CA LEU A 278 -4.64 -38.65 -9.80
C LEU A 278 -4.20 -37.74 -8.65
N ARG A 279 -3.78 -36.50 -8.95
CA ARG A 279 -3.34 -35.51 -7.95
C ARG A 279 -4.39 -35.21 -6.88
N GLU A 280 -5.67 -35.20 -7.25
CA GLU A 280 -6.79 -34.88 -6.33
C GLU A 280 -6.88 -35.85 -5.16
N GLY A 281 -6.53 -37.13 -5.37
CA GLY A 281 -6.47 -38.14 -4.32
C GLY A 281 -5.23 -38.07 -3.41
N LYS A 282 -4.49 -36.95 -3.46
CA LYS A 282 -3.30 -36.67 -2.64
C LYS A 282 -2.21 -37.74 -2.84
N ARG A 283 -1.31 -37.89 -1.84
CA ARG A 283 -0.10 -38.74 -1.95
C ARG A 283 -0.39 -40.20 -2.34
N ALA A 284 -1.46 -40.79 -1.80
CA ALA A 284 -1.76 -42.20 -2.02
C ALA A 284 -2.20 -42.47 -3.47
N ALA A 285 -3.06 -41.59 -4.03
CA ALA A 285 -3.53 -41.76 -5.40
C ALA A 285 -2.43 -41.47 -6.43
N VAL A 286 -1.57 -40.48 -6.20
CA VAL A 286 -0.41 -40.20 -7.06
C VAL A 286 0.58 -41.37 -7.07
N ALA A 287 0.86 -41.97 -5.90
CA ALA A 287 1.70 -43.17 -5.80
C ALA A 287 1.09 -44.36 -6.55
N LEU A 288 -0.23 -44.56 -6.43
CA LEU A 288 -0.96 -45.59 -7.15
C LEU A 288 -0.90 -45.36 -8.67
N GLY A 289 -1.09 -44.12 -9.13
CA GLY A 289 -0.98 -43.75 -10.55
C GLY A 289 0.39 -44.04 -11.13
N MET A 290 1.47 -43.76 -10.38
CA MET A 290 2.83 -44.07 -10.79
C MET A 290 3.08 -45.58 -10.89
N LEU A 291 2.57 -46.36 -9.93
CA LEU A 291 2.67 -47.82 -9.92
C LEU A 291 1.93 -48.43 -11.12
N LEU A 292 0.68 -47.99 -11.37
CA LEU A 292 -0.09 -48.46 -12.52
C LEU A 292 0.58 -48.08 -13.84
N GLY A 293 1.03 -46.84 -13.97
CA GLY A 293 1.67 -46.36 -15.20
C GLY A 293 2.98 -47.08 -15.52
N SER A 294 3.84 -47.30 -14.52
CA SER A 294 5.09 -48.04 -14.72
C SER A 294 4.84 -49.52 -15.01
N SER A 295 3.83 -50.13 -14.38
CA SER A 295 3.47 -51.55 -14.59
C SER A 295 2.89 -51.81 -15.97
N ILE A 296 1.92 -51.01 -16.41
CA ILE A 296 1.22 -51.21 -17.70
C ILE A 296 2.20 -51.16 -18.87
N LEU A 297 3.06 -50.13 -18.91
CA LEU A 297 3.97 -49.96 -20.04
C LEU A 297 5.17 -50.93 -19.97
N SER A 298 5.63 -51.28 -18.77
CA SER A 298 6.69 -52.27 -18.61
C SER A 298 6.28 -53.66 -19.07
N ILE A 299 5.00 -54.06 -18.93
CA ILE A 299 4.49 -55.34 -19.43
C ILE A 299 4.46 -55.38 -20.96
N TYR A 300 4.22 -54.24 -21.62
CA TYR A 300 4.11 -54.16 -23.07
C TYR A 300 5.48 -54.10 -23.77
N LEU A 301 6.46 -53.43 -23.16
CA LEU A 301 7.77 -53.16 -23.77
C LEU A 301 8.93 -54.01 -23.20
N GLY A 302 8.79 -54.64 -22.04
CA GLY A 302 9.88 -55.31 -21.32
C GLY A 302 9.70 -56.82 -21.14
N GLY A 303 10.78 -57.52 -20.78
CA GLY A 303 10.75 -58.94 -20.42
C GLY A 303 10.27 -59.21 -18.99
N PRO A 304 9.96 -60.48 -18.61
CA PRO A 304 9.46 -60.81 -17.26
C PRO A 304 10.37 -60.37 -16.11
N GLY A 305 11.69 -60.36 -16.32
CA GLY A 305 12.68 -59.89 -15.34
C GLY A 305 12.70 -58.36 -15.19
N ASP A 306 12.55 -57.63 -16.29
CA ASP A 306 12.56 -56.15 -16.30
C ASP A 306 11.30 -55.58 -15.63
N VAL A 307 10.16 -56.26 -15.79
CA VAL A 307 8.91 -55.91 -15.11
C VAL A 307 9.08 -55.98 -13.59
N MET A 308 9.72 -57.04 -13.08
CA MET A 308 9.93 -57.20 -11.64
C MET A 308 10.88 -56.13 -11.08
N ASN A 309 11.97 -55.83 -11.80
CA ASN A 309 12.91 -54.79 -11.40
C ASN A 309 12.26 -53.39 -11.42
N SER A 310 11.50 -53.08 -12.48
CA SER A 310 10.76 -51.82 -12.62
C SER A 310 9.73 -51.62 -11.50
N LEU A 311 9.03 -52.69 -11.10
CA LEU A 311 8.11 -52.68 -9.96
C LEU A 311 8.84 -52.36 -8.65
N TRP A 312 9.95 -53.04 -8.36
CA TRP A 312 10.71 -52.80 -7.12
C TRP A 312 11.30 -51.40 -7.05
N GLU A 313 11.84 -50.89 -8.16
CA GLU A 313 12.34 -49.52 -8.25
C GLU A 313 11.21 -48.49 -8.06
N THR A 314 10.01 -48.75 -8.61
CA THR A 314 8.84 -47.88 -8.42
C THR A 314 8.36 -47.91 -6.96
N CYS A 315 8.30 -49.09 -6.34
CA CYS A 315 7.95 -49.24 -4.93
C CYS A 315 8.94 -48.48 -4.02
N ALA A 316 10.23 -48.58 -4.30
CA ALA A 316 11.24 -47.87 -3.55
C ALA A 316 11.11 -46.34 -3.70
N ALA A 317 10.82 -45.85 -4.90
CA ALA A 317 10.53 -44.43 -5.14
C ALA A 317 9.28 -43.95 -4.37
N ILE A 318 8.22 -44.78 -4.32
CA ILE A 318 7.00 -44.50 -3.55
C ILE A 318 7.28 -44.44 -2.05
N VAL A 319 8.09 -45.36 -1.51
CA VAL A 319 8.49 -45.33 -0.10
C VAL A 319 9.22 -44.02 0.22
N LEU A 320 10.17 -43.62 -0.62
CA LEU A 320 10.92 -42.38 -0.46
C LEU A 320 10.00 -41.14 -0.55
N PHE A 321 9.03 -41.17 -1.45
CA PHE A 321 7.98 -40.16 -1.59
C PHE A 321 7.08 -40.05 -0.35
N MET A 322 6.68 -41.19 0.24
CA MET A 322 5.83 -41.19 1.43
C MET A 322 6.57 -40.69 2.67
N LEU A 323 7.86 -40.99 2.79
CA LEU A 323 8.75 -40.48 3.85
C LEU A 323 9.03 -38.98 3.72
N THR A 324 8.74 -38.36 2.58
CA THR A 324 9.03 -36.95 2.34
C THR A 324 8.12 -36.06 3.19
N PRO A 325 8.66 -35.14 4.01
CA PRO A 325 7.87 -34.31 4.92
C PRO A 325 6.96 -33.35 4.14
N LYS A 326 5.75 -33.11 4.67
CA LYS A 326 4.76 -32.20 4.05
C LYS A 326 5.32 -30.79 3.85
N SER A 327 6.18 -30.32 4.76
CA SER A 327 6.82 -29.00 4.69
C SER A 327 7.66 -28.80 3.43
N LEU A 328 8.31 -29.84 2.92
CA LEU A 328 9.08 -29.75 1.67
C LEU A 328 8.14 -29.56 0.47
N MET A 329 7.00 -30.26 0.47
CA MET A 329 6.03 -30.17 -0.63
C MET A 329 5.34 -28.81 -0.66
N THR A 330 4.95 -28.28 0.51
CA THR A 330 4.37 -26.93 0.63
C THR A 330 5.38 -25.83 0.30
N ALA A 331 6.68 -26.07 0.52
CA ALA A 331 7.70 -25.14 0.08
C ALA A 331 7.80 -25.11 -1.45
N ILE A 332 7.73 -26.27 -2.12
CA ILE A 332 7.78 -26.37 -3.58
C ILE A 332 6.52 -25.80 -4.23
N SER A 333 5.32 -26.06 -3.67
CA SER A 333 4.05 -25.53 -4.23
C SER A 333 4.04 -24.01 -4.29
N LYS A 334 4.57 -23.32 -3.29
CA LYS A 334 4.65 -21.84 -3.27
C LYS A 334 5.42 -21.21 -4.44
N TYR A 335 6.35 -21.95 -5.07
CA TYR A 335 7.14 -21.43 -6.19
C TYR A 335 6.56 -21.83 -7.56
N VAL A 336 5.65 -22.81 -7.61
CA VAL A 336 5.06 -23.31 -8.85
C VAL A 336 3.76 -22.54 -9.15
N PRO A 337 3.67 -21.83 -10.29
CA PRO A 337 2.47 -21.11 -10.69
C PRO A 337 1.31 -22.09 -10.96
N GLY A 338 0.08 -21.66 -10.67
CA GLY A 338 -1.12 -22.50 -10.84
C GLY A 338 -1.43 -23.44 -9.66
N THR A 339 -0.76 -23.28 -8.50
CA THR A 339 -1.11 -24.01 -7.27
C THR A 339 -1.93 -23.14 -6.32
N GLN A 340 -2.90 -23.74 -5.61
CA GLN A 340 -3.76 -23.05 -4.63
C GLN A 340 -2.97 -22.38 -3.48
N ASP A 341 -1.80 -22.93 -3.12
CA ASP A 341 -0.93 -22.34 -2.09
C ASP A 341 -0.25 -21.05 -2.57
N HIS A 342 -0.02 -20.90 -3.88
CA HIS A 342 0.59 -19.72 -4.46
C HIS A 342 -0.39 -18.54 -4.44
N THR A 343 -1.64 -18.75 -4.85
CA THR A 343 -2.70 -17.72 -4.84
C THR A 343 -2.99 -17.23 -3.43
N LYS A 344 -3.13 -18.13 -2.45
CA LYS A 344 -3.32 -17.76 -1.03
C LYS A 344 -2.18 -16.88 -0.48
N SER A 345 -0.94 -17.16 -0.89
CA SER A 345 0.22 -16.39 -0.42
C SER A 345 0.30 -14.95 -0.96
N GLN A 346 -0.34 -14.68 -2.11
CA GLN A 346 -0.46 -13.34 -2.66
C GLN A 346 -1.52 -12.52 -1.93
N HIS A 347 -2.67 -13.12 -1.61
CA HIS A 347 -3.75 -12.45 -0.86
C HIS A 347 -3.29 -12.07 0.56
N GLU A 348 -2.60 -12.97 1.27
CA GLU A 348 -1.99 -12.67 2.58
C GLU A 348 -0.98 -11.50 2.52
N TYR A 349 -0.35 -11.26 1.37
CA TYR A 349 0.61 -10.20 1.20
C TYR A 349 -0.06 -8.83 1.01
N ALA A 350 -1.11 -8.75 0.20
CA ALA A 350 -1.89 -7.52 0.01
C ALA A 350 -2.50 -7.05 1.34
N LYS A 351 -3.11 -7.98 2.09
CA LYS A 351 -3.62 -7.73 3.46
C LYS A 351 -2.54 -7.12 4.37
N ARG A 352 -1.35 -7.74 4.40
CA ARG A 352 -0.25 -7.25 5.23
C ARG A 352 0.22 -5.84 4.84
N ILE A 353 0.16 -5.45 3.57
CA ILE A 353 0.52 -4.08 3.16
C ILE A 353 -0.49 -3.08 3.71
N ARG A 354 -1.79 -3.33 3.56
CA ARG A 354 -2.85 -2.46 4.09
C ARG A 354 -2.73 -2.28 5.60
N ASP A 355 -2.51 -3.37 6.34
CA ASP A 355 -2.30 -3.33 7.79
C ASP A 355 -1.08 -2.47 8.19
N ILE A 356 0.04 -2.59 7.46
CA ILE A 356 1.24 -1.77 7.70
C ILE A 356 0.97 -0.30 7.40
N THR A 357 0.17 0.01 6.38
CA THR A 357 -0.21 1.38 6.02
C THR A 357 -1.07 2.00 7.11
N ALA A 358 -2.12 1.30 7.56
CA ALA A 358 -2.97 1.75 8.67
C ALA A 358 -2.13 2.04 9.93
N GLU A 359 -1.23 1.13 10.30
CA GLU A 359 -0.35 1.31 11.47
C GLU A 359 0.56 2.55 11.33
N ARG A 360 1.06 2.84 10.11
CA ARG A 360 1.86 4.05 9.86
C ARG A 360 1.04 5.32 10.04
N VAL A 361 -0.19 5.35 9.53
CA VAL A 361 -1.10 6.50 9.69
C VAL A 361 -1.41 6.72 11.19
N THR A 362 -1.68 5.66 11.94
CA THR A 362 -1.86 5.76 13.40
C THR A 362 -0.62 6.33 14.10
N ARG A 363 0.59 5.93 13.71
CA ARG A 363 1.83 6.49 14.28
C ARG A 363 1.97 7.98 13.98
N PHE A 364 1.59 8.44 12.79
CA PHE A 364 1.56 9.88 12.49
C PHE A 364 0.55 10.61 13.38
N SER A 365 -0.66 10.07 13.53
CA SER A 365 -1.68 10.64 14.43
C SER A 365 -1.15 10.83 15.86
N GLN A 366 -0.39 9.85 16.38
CA GLN A 366 0.23 9.92 17.70
C GLN A 366 1.27 11.03 17.81
N VAL A 367 2.07 11.27 16.76
CA VAL A 367 3.04 12.38 16.74
C VAL A 367 2.32 13.71 16.83
N PHE A 368 1.25 13.92 16.05
CA PHE A 368 0.45 15.15 16.12
C PHE A 368 -0.20 15.33 17.51
N ARG A 369 -0.71 14.25 18.11
CA ARG A 369 -1.25 14.27 19.49
C ARG A 369 -0.20 14.64 20.53
N GLN A 370 1.04 14.17 20.38
CA GLN A 370 2.15 14.54 21.27
C GLN A 370 2.56 16.00 21.12
N LEU A 371 2.59 16.51 19.88
CA LEU A 371 2.86 17.92 19.63
C LEU A 371 1.78 18.80 20.28
N SER A 372 0.50 18.49 20.06
CA SER A 372 -0.63 19.19 20.70
C SER A 372 -0.46 19.27 22.22
N ARG A 373 -0.22 18.14 22.90
CA ARG A 373 0.03 18.10 24.35
C ARG A 373 1.24 18.92 24.80
N SER A 374 2.29 18.99 23.98
CA SER A 374 3.51 19.74 24.31
C SER A 374 3.26 21.26 24.28
N PHE A 375 2.46 21.74 23.32
CA PHE A 375 2.05 23.14 23.27
C PHE A 375 1.12 23.51 24.43
N ASP A 376 0.21 22.61 24.83
CA ASP A 376 -0.73 22.81 25.92
C ASP A 376 -0.03 22.90 27.30
N GLN A 377 0.94 22.02 27.57
CA GLN A 377 1.70 22.04 28.84
C GLN A 377 2.52 23.32 29.06
N MET A 378 3.02 23.94 28.00
CA MET A 378 3.79 25.19 28.09
C MET A 378 2.93 26.41 28.40
N SER A 379 1.64 26.36 28.08
CA SER A 379 0.69 27.45 28.35
C SER A 379 0.35 27.54 29.84
N GLY A 380 0.12 26.41 30.52
CA GLY A 380 -0.24 26.38 31.95
C GLY A 380 0.91 26.69 32.91
N ALA A 381 2.17 26.38 32.55
CA ALA A 381 3.32 26.59 33.43
C ALA A 381 3.79 28.06 33.51
N GLY A 382 3.36 28.93 32.58
CA GLY A 382 3.83 30.32 32.47
C GLY A 382 3.16 31.31 33.43
N GLU A 383 1.91 31.07 33.84
CA GLU A 383 1.14 32.05 34.63
C GLU A 383 1.54 32.13 36.10
N GLN A 384 1.96 31.03 36.72
CA GLN A 384 2.22 30.98 38.16
C GLN A 384 3.61 31.51 38.56
N VAL A 385 4.62 31.40 37.68
CA VAL A 385 6.02 31.77 37.99
C VAL A 385 6.28 33.28 37.82
N GLN A 386 5.43 34.02 37.11
CA GLN A 386 5.73 35.41 36.70
C GLN A 386 5.00 36.51 37.47
N LYS A 387 3.92 36.19 38.23
CA LYS A 387 3.24 37.20 39.06
C LYS A 387 4.14 37.74 40.18
N GLU A 388 5.09 36.95 40.68
CA GLU A 388 5.99 37.39 41.76
C GLU A 388 7.21 38.18 41.24
N GLY A 389 7.80 37.81 40.10
CA GLY A 389 9.01 38.48 39.57
C GLY A 389 8.77 39.77 38.78
N GLY A 390 7.57 39.97 38.21
CA GLY A 390 7.25 41.14 37.39
C GLY A 390 7.16 42.45 38.19
N MET A 391 6.66 42.36 39.43
CA MET A 391 6.50 43.51 40.33
C MET A 391 7.86 44.06 40.77
N ASP A 392 8.79 43.18 41.15
CA ASP A 392 10.10 43.60 41.62
C ASP A 392 10.94 44.23 40.50
N HIS A 393 10.82 43.72 39.27
CA HIS A 393 11.45 44.33 38.10
C HIS A 393 10.87 45.72 37.80
N PHE A 394 9.53 45.86 37.89
CA PHE A 394 8.87 47.16 37.74
C PHE A 394 9.35 48.17 38.80
N MET A 395 9.38 47.77 40.07
CA MET A 395 9.80 48.64 41.17
C MET A 395 11.27 49.04 41.06
N ASN A 396 12.15 48.12 40.66
CA ASN A 396 13.57 48.40 40.44
C ASN A 396 13.80 49.36 39.27
N ALA A 397 13.08 49.19 38.16
CA ALA A 397 13.19 50.09 37.00
C ALA A 397 12.77 51.53 37.36
N VAL A 398 11.72 51.69 38.16
CA VAL A 398 11.28 53.01 38.66
C VAL A 398 12.32 53.60 39.62
N ALA A 399 12.87 52.78 40.52
CA ALA A 399 13.91 53.20 41.47
C ALA A 399 15.19 53.65 40.75
N GLU A 400 15.61 52.95 39.71
CA GLU A 400 16.81 53.28 38.93
C GLU A 400 16.61 54.55 38.09
N GLY A 401 15.44 54.71 37.46
CA GLY A 401 15.15 55.86 36.62
C GLY A 401 15.03 57.20 37.37
N THR A 402 14.59 57.20 38.63
CA THR A 402 14.28 58.44 39.37
C THR A 402 14.88 58.52 40.77
N CYS A 403 14.91 57.42 41.51
CA CYS A 403 15.36 57.41 42.91
C CYS A 403 16.89 57.28 43.03
N ALA A 404 17.59 56.76 42.02
CA ALA A 404 19.05 56.62 42.02
C ALA A 404 19.77 57.97 42.12
N SER A 405 19.23 59.02 41.49
CA SER A 405 19.75 60.38 41.52
C SER A 405 19.18 61.23 42.67
N CYS A 406 18.37 60.64 43.56
CA CYS A 406 17.72 61.36 44.66
C CYS A 406 18.56 61.36 45.95
N PHE A 407 18.67 62.52 46.60
CA PHE A 407 19.40 62.65 47.86
C PHE A 407 18.80 61.86 49.04
N LYS A 408 17.51 61.47 48.97
CA LYS A 408 16.83 60.67 49.99
C LYS A 408 16.91 59.15 49.77
N ARG A 409 17.68 58.68 48.78
CA ARG A 409 17.71 57.25 48.38
C ARG A 409 18.00 56.31 49.55
N THR A 410 19.03 56.59 50.35
CA THR A 410 19.42 55.75 51.49
C THR A 410 18.34 55.67 52.57
N GLN A 411 17.59 56.76 52.75
CA GLN A 411 16.49 56.78 53.71
C GLN A 411 15.26 56.01 53.20
N CYS A 412 14.94 56.13 51.91
CA CYS A 412 13.77 55.48 51.30
C CYS A 412 13.98 53.98 51.03
N TRP A 413 15.14 53.60 50.50
CA TRP A 413 15.41 52.24 50.03
C TRP A 413 16.25 51.40 51.01
N ASP A 414 17.13 51.99 51.84
CA ASP A 414 17.92 51.22 52.82
C ASP A 414 17.26 51.20 54.21
N ALA A 415 16.76 52.34 54.70
CA ALA A 415 16.18 52.45 56.05
C ALA A 415 14.66 52.18 56.11
N LYS A 416 13.90 52.53 55.05
CA LYS A 416 12.43 52.45 55.01
C LYS A 416 11.89 51.69 53.80
N PHE A 417 12.60 50.64 53.35
CA PHE A 417 12.26 49.86 52.16
C PHE A 417 10.78 49.44 52.09
N ILE A 418 10.28 48.76 53.14
CA ILE A 418 8.91 48.22 53.19
C ILE A 418 7.86 49.32 53.05
N GLN A 419 8.09 50.47 53.67
CA GLN A 419 7.16 51.59 53.63
C GLN A 419 7.14 52.24 52.24
N THR A 420 8.32 52.43 51.63
CA THR A 420 8.45 52.97 50.27
C THR A 420 7.82 52.04 49.23
N TYR A 421 8.07 50.74 49.34
CA TYR A 421 7.51 49.71 48.45
C TYR A 421 5.97 49.74 48.49
N LYS A 422 5.39 49.75 49.69
CA LYS A 422 3.92 49.83 49.87
C LYS A 422 3.31 51.05 49.19
N TYR A 423 3.90 52.22 49.39
CA TYR A 423 3.40 53.43 48.76
C TYR A 423 3.51 53.40 47.23
N MET A 424 4.58 52.82 46.68
CA MET A 424 4.70 52.65 45.23
C MET A 424 3.66 51.66 44.70
N THR A 425 3.36 50.58 45.42
CA THR A 425 2.28 49.65 45.06
C THR A 425 0.92 50.36 45.09
N ASP A 426 0.65 51.18 46.10
CA ASP A 426 -0.58 51.97 46.20
C ASP A 426 -0.70 52.93 45.00
N VAL A 427 0.38 53.64 44.64
CA VAL A 427 0.39 54.53 43.46
C VAL A 427 0.18 53.74 42.16
N MET A 428 0.80 52.57 42.01
CA MET A 428 0.59 51.70 40.86
C MET A 428 -0.88 51.28 40.73
N SER A 429 -1.53 50.90 41.83
CA SER A 429 -2.96 50.56 41.83
C SER A 429 -3.86 51.75 41.46
N THR A 430 -3.45 52.97 41.80
CA THR A 430 -4.17 54.18 41.35
C THR A 430 -3.98 54.45 39.86
N ILE A 431 -2.79 54.19 39.30
CA ILE A 431 -2.52 54.30 37.84
C ILE A 431 -3.35 53.27 37.07
N GLU A 432 -3.50 52.06 37.62
CA GLU A 432 -4.38 51.02 37.07
C GLU A 432 -5.86 51.45 37.04
N ALA A 433 -6.32 52.11 38.11
CA ALA A 433 -7.69 52.63 38.19
C ALA A 433 -7.95 53.84 37.27
N ASN A 434 -6.94 54.69 37.05
CA ASN A 434 -7.05 55.84 36.16
C ASN A 434 -5.68 56.22 35.52
N PRO A 435 -5.48 55.90 34.23
CA PRO A 435 -4.21 56.13 33.53
C PRO A 435 -3.82 57.62 33.39
N GLU A 436 -4.80 58.53 33.35
CA GLU A 436 -4.61 59.97 33.17
C GLU A 436 -4.70 60.78 34.47
N ILE A 437 -4.23 60.23 35.59
CA ILE A 437 -4.21 60.95 36.87
C ILE A 437 -3.43 62.27 36.74
N SER A 438 -3.86 63.32 37.44
CA SER A 438 -3.02 64.52 37.65
C SER A 438 -2.34 64.43 39.02
N GLY A 439 -1.15 65.03 39.20
CA GLY A 439 -0.39 64.97 40.46
C GLY A 439 -1.15 65.41 41.73
N LYS A 440 -2.33 66.04 41.56
CA LYS A 440 -3.25 66.46 42.62
C LYS A 440 -4.16 65.36 43.19
N GLN A 441 -4.26 64.20 42.53
CA GLN A 441 -5.13 63.08 42.94
C GLN A 441 -4.37 61.93 43.64
N ILE A 442 -3.06 62.08 43.83
CA ILE A 442 -2.22 61.13 44.56
C ILE A 442 -2.49 61.25 46.08
N PRO A 443 -2.43 60.17 46.88
CA PRO A 443 -2.56 60.26 48.33
C PRO A 443 -1.66 61.35 48.93
N VAL A 444 -2.25 62.20 49.78
CA VAL A 444 -1.60 63.41 50.35
C VAL A 444 -0.31 63.09 51.11
N ASP A 445 -0.17 61.85 51.59
CA ASP A 445 1.02 61.36 52.29
C ASP A 445 2.24 61.17 51.38
N TRP A 446 2.05 60.91 50.08
CA TRP A 446 3.14 60.70 49.12
C TRP A 446 3.94 61.98 48.84
N ASN A 447 3.23 63.11 48.67
CA ASN A 447 3.82 64.43 48.46
C ASN A 447 4.64 64.92 49.67
N ARG A 448 4.43 64.34 50.86
CA ARG A 448 5.23 64.64 52.06
C ARG A 448 6.50 63.80 52.17
N VAL A 449 6.50 62.63 51.55
CA VAL A 449 7.58 61.63 51.64
C VAL A 449 8.56 61.77 50.47
N CYS A 450 8.06 61.85 49.24
CA CYS A 450 8.86 61.93 48.03
C CYS A 450 9.34 63.35 47.74
N ALA A 451 10.61 63.52 47.38
CA ALA A 451 11.17 64.82 46.97
C ALA A 451 10.86 65.19 45.51
N LYS A 452 10.44 64.20 44.69
CA LYS A 452 10.20 64.31 43.25
C LYS A 452 8.92 63.55 42.84
N PRO A 453 7.74 63.88 43.41
CA PRO A 453 6.53 63.09 43.20
C PRO A 453 6.06 63.06 41.74
N GLU A 454 6.20 64.17 41.01
CA GLU A 454 5.77 64.28 39.60
C GLU A 454 6.68 63.49 38.65
N GLU A 455 8.01 63.61 38.80
CA GLU A 455 8.98 62.83 37.98
C GLU A 455 8.83 61.32 38.18
N VAL A 456 8.62 60.87 39.43
CA VAL A 456 8.40 59.45 39.74
C VAL A 456 7.10 58.95 39.12
N LEU A 457 6.04 59.75 39.15
CA LEU A 457 4.74 59.40 38.56
C LEU A 457 4.82 59.23 37.03
N GLU A 458 5.54 60.11 36.33
CA GLU A 458 5.73 59.99 34.87
C GLU A 458 6.48 58.71 34.50
N VAL A 459 7.56 58.39 35.22
CA VAL A 459 8.31 57.15 34.99
C VAL A 459 7.48 55.92 35.34
N MET A 460 6.70 55.96 36.42
CA MET A 460 5.77 54.87 36.76
C MET A 460 4.72 54.64 35.67
N ARG A 461 4.18 55.71 35.05
CA ARG A 461 3.25 55.57 33.91
C ARG A 461 3.89 54.94 32.69
N ALA A 462 5.07 55.42 32.31
CA ALA A 462 5.79 54.88 31.16
C ALA A 462 6.11 53.39 31.37
N GLN A 463 6.57 53.01 32.57
CA GLN A 463 6.84 51.62 32.93
C GLN A 463 5.54 50.78 33.01
N TYR A 464 4.43 51.37 33.46
CA TYR A 464 3.15 50.68 33.54
C TYR A 464 2.57 50.40 32.14
N GLY A 465 2.67 51.36 31.20
CA GLY A 465 2.29 51.15 29.81
C GLY A 465 3.13 50.04 29.14
N LEU A 466 4.44 50.01 29.38
CA LEU A 466 5.31 48.91 28.92
C LEU A 466 4.92 47.56 29.55
N HIS A 467 4.59 47.54 30.84
CA HIS A 467 4.14 46.34 31.55
C HIS A 467 2.80 45.82 30.98
N GLN A 468 1.86 46.72 30.70
CA GLN A 468 0.57 46.37 30.10
C GLN A 468 0.72 45.79 28.69
N HIS A 469 1.52 46.43 27.82
CA HIS A 469 1.83 45.89 26.49
C HIS A 469 2.49 44.52 26.59
N ASN A 470 3.47 44.34 27.48
CA ASN A 470 4.15 43.06 27.65
C ASN A 470 3.18 41.96 28.14
N MET A 471 2.25 42.28 29.04
CA MET A 471 1.19 41.36 29.46
C MET A 471 0.23 41.02 28.31
N GLN A 472 -0.16 41.99 27.48
CA GLN A 472 -0.99 41.76 26.29
C GLN A 472 -0.28 40.85 25.29
N TRP A 473 0.98 41.13 24.94
CA TRP A 473 1.80 40.29 24.05
C TRP A 473 1.95 38.87 24.57
N LYS A 474 2.18 38.70 25.87
CA LYS A 474 2.25 37.37 26.51
C LYS A 474 0.94 36.62 26.41
N ARG A 475 -0.18 37.29 26.70
CA ARG A 475 -1.51 36.70 26.58
C ARG A 475 -1.78 36.25 25.14
N GLN A 476 -1.48 37.09 24.16
CA GLN A 476 -1.62 36.76 22.75
C GLN A 476 -0.78 35.55 22.33
N ILE A 477 0.44 35.39 22.85
CA ILE A 477 1.29 34.21 22.60
C ILE A 477 0.68 32.95 23.23
N ILE A 478 0.12 33.03 24.44
CA ILE A 478 -0.54 31.90 25.10
C ILE A 478 -1.80 31.49 24.32
N ASP A 479 -2.64 32.46 23.95
CA ASP A 479 -3.86 32.23 23.18
C ASP A 479 -3.55 31.61 21.80
N SER A 480 -2.51 32.12 21.12
CA SER A 480 -2.04 31.56 19.84
C SER A 480 -1.54 30.12 19.98
N ARG A 481 -0.80 29.80 21.05
CA ARG A 481 -0.32 28.43 21.30
C ARG A 481 -1.45 27.46 21.60
N GLN A 482 -2.44 27.88 22.40
CA GLN A 482 -3.61 27.07 22.68
C GLN A 482 -4.39 26.78 21.40
N LEU A 483 -4.57 27.78 20.54
CA LEU A 483 -5.19 27.59 19.23
C LEU A 483 -4.43 26.55 18.40
N VAL A 484 -3.10 26.66 18.28
CA VAL A 484 -2.29 25.66 17.54
C VAL A 484 -2.41 24.26 18.15
N ALA A 485 -2.49 24.13 19.47
CA ALA A 485 -2.67 22.84 20.14
C ALA A 485 -4.03 22.20 19.82
N GLU A 486 -5.11 22.98 19.83
CA GLU A 486 -6.46 22.56 19.43
C GLU A 486 -6.45 22.09 17.96
N GLN A 487 -5.81 22.84 17.05
CA GLN A 487 -5.73 22.49 15.63
C GLN A 487 -4.98 21.18 15.38
N LEU A 488 -3.82 20.98 16.02
CA LEU A 488 -3.05 19.73 15.91
C LEU A 488 -3.82 18.52 16.48
N SER A 489 -4.66 18.74 17.49
CA SER A 489 -5.54 17.71 18.03
C SER A 489 -6.64 17.33 17.03
N GLY A 490 -7.23 18.32 16.34
CA GLY A 490 -8.22 18.08 15.27
C GLY A 490 -7.67 17.19 14.17
N VAL A 491 -6.50 17.54 13.61
CA VAL A 491 -5.84 16.75 12.55
C VAL A 491 -5.49 15.34 13.03
N SER A 492 -5.01 15.20 14.28
CA SER A 492 -4.72 13.89 14.87
C SER A 492 -5.95 12.98 14.91
N GLN A 493 -7.12 13.54 15.23
CA GLN A 493 -8.38 12.80 15.27
C GLN A 493 -8.79 12.30 13.88
N VAL A 494 -8.78 13.19 12.87
CA VAL A 494 -9.07 12.84 11.46
C VAL A 494 -8.19 11.68 10.98
N MET A 495 -6.89 11.74 11.25
CA MET A 495 -5.94 10.70 10.86
C MET A 495 -6.18 9.38 11.59
N GLU A 496 -6.62 9.42 12.85
CA GLU A 496 -6.93 8.23 13.63
C GLU A 496 -8.21 7.54 13.13
N ASP A 497 -9.20 8.31 12.69
CA ASP A 497 -10.43 7.77 12.12
C ASP A 497 -10.20 7.21 10.72
N LEU A 498 -9.41 7.88 9.86
CA LEU A 498 -8.96 7.32 8.58
C LEU A 498 -8.22 5.98 8.76
N ALA A 499 -7.34 5.89 9.76
CA ALA A 499 -6.62 4.65 10.03
C ALA A 499 -7.54 3.49 10.44
N LYS A 500 -8.63 3.79 11.17
CA LYS A 500 -9.64 2.78 11.54
C LYS A 500 -10.42 2.31 10.32
N GLU A 501 -10.76 3.21 9.41
CA GLU A 501 -11.53 2.86 8.20
C GLU A 501 -10.73 1.92 7.29
N ILE A 502 -9.46 2.24 7.02
CA ILE A 502 -8.55 1.36 6.25
C ILE A 502 -8.45 -0.05 6.87
N GLN A 503 -8.50 -0.14 8.20
CA GLN A 503 -8.41 -1.41 8.90
C GLN A 503 -9.72 -2.21 8.83
N ARG A 504 -10.87 -1.53 8.88
CA ARG A 504 -12.19 -2.14 8.82
C ARG A 504 -12.49 -2.75 7.45
N GLU A 505 -12.16 -2.05 6.36
CA GLU A 505 -12.30 -2.58 4.99
C GLU A 505 -11.54 -3.90 4.78
N SER A 506 -10.38 -4.07 5.43
CA SER A 506 -9.46 -5.21 5.22
C SER A 506 -10.04 -6.57 5.63
N ASP A 507 -10.95 -6.62 6.60
CA ASP A 507 -11.51 -7.88 7.13
C ASP A 507 -12.84 -8.29 6.46
N GLU A 508 -13.66 -7.33 6.03
CA GLU A 508 -14.97 -7.59 5.41
C GLU A 508 -14.85 -7.98 3.92
N MET A 509 -13.93 -7.35 3.18
CA MET A 509 -13.77 -7.56 1.74
C MET A 509 -13.41 -9.00 1.34
N VAL A 510 -12.67 -9.74 2.18
CA VAL A 510 -12.18 -11.09 1.84
C VAL A 510 -13.31 -12.12 1.75
N GLN A 511 -14.29 -12.04 2.66
CA GLN A 511 -15.44 -12.96 2.63
C GLN A 511 -16.35 -12.67 1.44
N GLN A 512 -16.51 -11.38 1.12
CA GLN A 512 -17.33 -10.92 0.01
C GLN A 512 -16.72 -11.28 -1.34
N GLU A 513 -15.39 -11.23 -1.46
CA GLU A 513 -14.65 -11.68 -2.65
C GLU A 513 -14.92 -13.16 -2.95
N GLU A 514 -14.85 -14.02 -1.92
CA GLU A 514 -15.08 -15.46 -2.06
C GLU A 514 -16.53 -15.75 -2.48
N GLN A 515 -17.50 -15.03 -1.91
CA GLN A 515 -18.92 -15.17 -2.30
C GLN A 515 -19.19 -14.73 -3.75
N ILE A 516 -18.65 -13.59 -4.18
CA ILE A 516 -18.80 -13.09 -5.57
C ILE A 516 -18.13 -14.07 -6.55
N ARG A 517 -16.94 -14.58 -6.19
CA ARG A 517 -16.22 -15.59 -6.97
C ARG A 517 -17.02 -16.87 -7.12
N ASP A 518 -17.53 -17.43 -6.02
CA ASP A 518 -18.33 -18.66 -6.04
C ASP A 518 -19.61 -18.49 -6.88
N ALA A 519 -20.27 -17.33 -6.77
CA ALA A 519 -21.46 -17.03 -7.56
C ALA A 519 -21.14 -16.97 -9.07
N LEU A 520 -20.03 -16.35 -9.45
CA LEU A 520 -19.61 -16.25 -10.85
C LEU A 520 -19.12 -17.60 -11.41
N GLU A 521 -18.37 -18.38 -10.62
CA GLU A 521 -17.93 -19.73 -11.02
C GLU A 521 -19.13 -20.69 -11.20
N SER A 522 -20.20 -20.51 -10.41
CA SER A 522 -21.43 -21.32 -10.53
C SER A 522 -22.14 -21.17 -11.88
N LEU A 523 -21.95 -20.03 -12.58
CA LEU A 523 -22.45 -19.80 -13.94
C LEU A 523 -21.52 -20.34 -15.04
N GLY A 524 -20.39 -20.94 -14.69
CA GLY A 524 -19.41 -21.46 -15.66
C GLY A 524 -18.53 -20.39 -16.29
N LEU A 525 -18.46 -19.19 -15.71
CA LEU A 525 -17.56 -18.13 -16.14
C LEU A 525 -16.14 -18.42 -15.64
N SER A 526 -15.17 -18.47 -16.55
CA SER A 526 -13.76 -18.65 -16.20
C SER A 526 -13.13 -17.31 -15.81
N ILE A 527 -13.23 -16.98 -14.53
CA ILE A 527 -12.61 -15.77 -13.96
C ILE A 527 -11.15 -16.06 -13.61
N HIS A 528 -10.26 -15.18 -14.05
CA HIS A 528 -8.84 -15.26 -13.73
C HIS A 528 -8.55 -14.60 -12.37
N SER A 529 -9.08 -13.40 -12.14
CA SER A 529 -8.97 -12.70 -10.85
C SER A 529 -10.14 -11.75 -10.65
N ILE A 530 -10.53 -11.55 -9.39
CA ILE A 530 -11.47 -10.53 -8.92
C ILE A 530 -10.69 -9.68 -7.94
N GLU A 531 -10.73 -8.38 -8.12
CA GLU A 531 -10.15 -7.40 -7.20
C GLU A 531 -11.26 -6.44 -6.81
N ILE A 532 -11.64 -6.47 -5.54
CA ILE A 532 -12.62 -5.54 -5.00
C ILE A 532 -11.85 -4.27 -4.61
N ILE A 533 -12.21 -3.15 -5.24
CA ILE A 533 -11.65 -1.84 -4.94
C ILE A 533 -12.49 -1.18 -3.84
N ASN A 534 -13.81 -1.14 -4.02
CA ASN A 534 -14.78 -0.64 -3.03
C ASN A 534 -16.08 -1.48 -3.03
N LEU A 535 -16.71 -1.64 -1.87
CA LEU A 535 -17.98 -2.36 -1.68
C LEU A 535 -19.02 -1.56 -0.88
N GLU A 536 -18.76 -0.28 -0.64
CA GLU A 536 -19.70 0.63 0.01
C GLU A 536 -20.98 0.78 -0.82
N ALA A 537 -22.13 0.88 -0.17
CA ALA A 537 -23.40 1.06 -0.87
C ALA A 537 -23.44 2.41 -1.59
N GLY A 538 -23.89 2.43 -2.84
CA GLY A 538 -23.76 3.60 -3.71
C GLY A 538 -22.42 3.65 -4.43
N ASN A 539 -21.31 3.21 -3.82
CA ASN A 539 -19.98 3.35 -4.41
C ASN A 539 -19.26 2.00 -4.55
N VAL A 540 -19.93 1.04 -5.19
CA VAL A 540 -19.30 -0.26 -5.47
C VAL A 540 -18.33 -0.10 -6.63
N GLU A 541 -17.12 -0.63 -6.50
CA GLU A 541 -16.16 -0.75 -7.59
C GLU A 541 -15.44 -2.09 -7.53
N ILE A 542 -15.62 -2.91 -8.56
CA ILE A 542 -15.08 -4.27 -8.65
C ILE A 542 -14.39 -4.44 -9.99
N GLU A 543 -13.11 -4.80 -9.96
CA GLU A 543 -12.33 -5.13 -11.14
C GLU A 543 -12.30 -6.66 -11.34
N ILE A 544 -12.66 -7.12 -12.53
CA ILE A 544 -12.65 -8.54 -12.88
C ILE A 544 -11.81 -8.75 -14.12
N VAL A 545 -10.85 -9.67 -14.01
CA VAL A 545 -10.09 -10.18 -15.14
C VAL A 545 -10.66 -11.52 -15.54
N HIS A 546 -11.13 -11.63 -16.77
CA HIS A 546 -11.69 -12.86 -17.31
C HIS A 546 -11.18 -13.14 -18.73
N ALA A 547 -11.30 -14.41 -19.13
CA ALA A 547 -11.00 -14.80 -20.50
C ALA A 547 -12.17 -14.38 -21.41
N TYR A 548 -11.86 -13.62 -22.45
CA TYR A 548 -12.85 -13.01 -23.34
C TYR A 548 -13.18 -13.90 -24.53
N THR A 549 -14.48 -13.98 -24.88
CA THR A 549 -14.91 -14.37 -26.22
C THR A 549 -15.59 -13.17 -26.91
N ARG A 550 -15.08 -12.78 -28.09
CA ARG A 550 -15.40 -11.53 -28.83
C ARG A 550 -16.87 -11.28 -29.22
N GLY A 551 -17.81 -12.12 -28.78
CA GLY A 551 -19.15 -12.20 -29.38
C GLY A 551 -20.34 -11.79 -28.51
N PHE A 552 -20.23 -11.85 -27.17
CA PHE A 552 -21.46 -12.03 -26.36
C PHE A 552 -21.78 -10.97 -25.31
N ASP A 553 -20.94 -9.95 -25.13
CA ASP A 553 -21.23 -8.86 -24.17
C ASP A 553 -21.51 -9.41 -22.75
N GLU A 554 -20.80 -10.50 -22.40
CA GLU A 554 -21.03 -11.30 -21.19
C GLU A 554 -20.92 -10.45 -19.91
N CYS A 555 -20.01 -9.48 -19.92
CA CYS A 555 -19.79 -8.55 -18.82
C CYS A 555 -21.05 -7.75 -18.51
N ARG A 556 -21.64 -7.13 -19.53
CA ARG A 556 -22.83 -6.30 -19.39
C ARG A 556 -24.09 -7.15 -19.16
N LYS A 557 -24.19 -8.33 -19.78
CA LYS A 557 -25.44 -9.12 -19.82
C LYS A 557 -25.53 -10.24 -18.79
N MET A 558 -24.41 -10.73 -18.28
CA MET A 558 -24.38 -11.82 -17.31
C MET A 558 -23.69 -11.42 -16.01
N ILE A 559 -22.48 -10.87 -16.10
CA ILE A 559 -21.66 -10.55 -14.92
C ILE A 559 -22.29 -9.39 -14.12
N ALA A 560 -22.55 -8.26 -14.76
CA ALA A 560 -23.13 -7.09 -14.10
C ALA A 560 -24.49 -7.38 -13.42
N PRO A 561 -25.46 -8.08 -14.05
CA PRO A 561 -26.70 -8.49 -13.39
C PRO A 561 -26.50 -9.47 -12.23
N LEU A 562 -25.55 -10.39 -12.32
CA LEU A 562 -25.27 -11.32 -11.22
C LEU A 562 -24.65 -10.60 -10.02
N ILE A 563 -23.66 -9.73 -10.26
CA ILE A 563 -23.11 -8.89 -9.20
C ILE A 563 -24.22 -8.03 -8.60
N SER A 564 -25.12 -7.50 -9.43
CA SER A 564 -26.28 -6.73 -8.95
C SER A 564 -27.19 -7.53 -8.02
N ASP A 565 -27.43 -8.81 -8.30
CA ASP A 565 -28.27 -9.68 -7.46
C ASP A 565 -27.56 -10.12 -6.17
N VAL A 566 -26.25 -10.38 -6.25
CA VAL A 566 -25.42 -10.68 -5.06
C VAL A 566 -25.39 -9.48 -4.11
N LEU A 567 -25.27 -8.28 -4.67
CA LEU A 567 -25.09 -7.02 -3.94
C LEU A 567 -26.38 -6.27 -3.60
N ASP A 568 -27.53 -6.67 -4.17
CA ASP A 568 -28.83 -6.00 -4.07
C ASP A 568 -28.78 -4.50 -4.49
N GLU A 569 -27.95 -4.19 -5.49
CA GLU A 569 -27.71 -2.85 -6.03
C GLU A 569 -27.53 -2.93 -7.56
N HIS A 570 -27.93 -1.90 -8.31
CA HIS A 570 -27.71 -1.90 -9.77
C HIS A 570 -26.23 -1.68 -10.08
N ILE A 571 -25.57 -2.66 -10.69
CA ILE A 571 -24.18 -2.60 -11.10
C ILE A 571 -24.10 -2.50 -12.63
N ALA A 572 -23.29 -1.56 -13.12
CA ALA A 572 -22.99 -1.35 -14.53
C ALA A 572 -21.50 -1.55 -14.83
N VAL A 573 -21.16 -1.69 -16.11
CA VAL A 573 -19.75 -1.72 -16.55
C VAL A 573 -19.28 -0.28 -16.75
N LEU A 574 -18.27 0.15 -15.99
CA LEU A 574 -17.66 1.49 -16.09
C LEU A 574 -16.63 1.54 -17.23
N HIS A 575 -15.70 0.58 -17.23
CA HIS A 575 -14.62 0.54 -18.21
C HIS A 575 -14.25 -0.90 -18.57
N GLU A 576 -13.84 -1.11 -19.82
CA GLU A 576 -13.39 -2.39 -20.33
C GLU A 576 -12.08 -2.18 -21.11
N THR A 577 -11.00 -2.82 -20.64
CA THR A 577 -9.67 -2.70 -21.23
C THR A 577 -9.09 -4.07 -21.56
N MET A 578 -8.38 -4.15 -22.68
CA MET A 578 -7.72 -5.39 -23.12
C MET A 578 -6.28 -5.38 -22.60
N THR A 579 -6.04 -6.12 -21.52
CA THR A 579 -4.75 -6.16 -20.81
C THR A 579 -3.71 -6.99 -21.58
N ASP A 580 -4.10 -8.11 -22.18
CA ASP A 580 -3.22 -8.94 -23.02
C ASP A 580 -3.94 -9.47 -24.28
N PRO A 581 -3.73 -8.82 -25.45
CA PRO A 581 -4.33 -9.25 -26.71
C PRO A 581 -3.92 -10.65 -27.16
N ARG A 582 -2.78 -11.19 -26.68
CA ARG A 582 -2.28 -12.52 -27.07
C ARG A 582 -2.89 -13.63 -26.22
N GLN A 583 -3.24 -13.33 -24.96
CA GLN A 583 -3.85 -14.28 -24.04
C GLN A 583 -5.39 -14.21 -24.04
N GLY A 584 -5.97 -13.17 -24.66
CA GLY A 584 -7.42 -12.98 -24.70
C GLY A 584 -8.01 -12.62 -23.33
N LEU A 585 -7.22 -11.97 -22.47
CA LEU A 585 -7.66 -11.51 -21.16
C LEU A 585 -8.16 -10.07 -21.26
N ALA A 586 -9.33 -9.83 -20.68
CA ALA A 586 -9.92 -8.51 -20.54
C ALA A 586 -10.05 -8.18 -19.06
N THR A 587 -9.72 -6.94 -18.74
CA THR A 587 -9.96 -6.32 -17.43
C THR A 587 -11.20 -5.46 -17.55
N VAL A 588 -12.20 -5.74 -16.73
CA VAL A 588 -13.47 -4.99 -16.71
C VAL A 588 -13.72 -4.46 -15.32
N THR A 589 -13.99 -3.16 -15.24
CA THR A 589 -14.37 -2.48 -14.00
C THR A 589 -15.88 -2.34 -13.96
N PHE A 590 -16.47 -2.90 -12.92
CA PHE A 590 -17.89 -2.81 -12.59
C PHE A 590 -18.07 -1.77 -11.50
N GLY A 591 -19.10 -0.94 -11.64
CA GLY A 591 -19.43 0.08 -10.66
C GLY A 591 -20.92 0.17 -10.37
N SER A 592 -21.31 0.80 -9.27
CA SER A 592 -22.71 1.18 -9.06
C SER A 592 -23.23 2.01 -10.23
N ALA A 593 -24.40 1.66 -10.73
CA ALA A 593 -25.06 2.38 -11.81
C ALA A 593 -25.77 3.60 -11.21
N LYS A 594 -25.47 4.79 -11.73
CA LYS A 594 -26.17 6.01 -11.37
C LYS A 594 -27.65 5.88 -11.75
N THR A 595 -28.55 6.25 -10.84
CA THR A 595 -30.01 6.23 -11.08
C THR A 595 -30.51 7.58 -11.55
N PHE A 596 -29.75 8.63 -11.27
CA PHE A 596 -30.06 10.02 -11.59
C PHE A 596 -28.88 10.69 -12.27
N GLU A 597 -29.16 11.71 -13.06
CA GLU A 597 -28.17 12.56 -13.71
C GLU A 597 -28.50 14.02 -13.38
N VAL A 598 -27.48 14.82 -13.09
CA VAL A 598 -27.64 16.24 -12.76
C VAL A 598 -27.16 17.10 -13.90
N THR A 599 -28.06 17.88 -14.49
CA THR A 599 -27.72 18.92 -15.48
C THR A 599 -27.67 20.28 -14.79
N THR A 600 -26.64 21.07 -15.04
CA THR A 600 -26.45 22.37 -14.39
C THR A 600 -26.48 23.54 -15.36
N GLY A 601 -26.88 24.71 -14.86
CA GLY A 601 -26.85 26.00 -15.55
C GLY A 601 -26.40 27.09 -14.58
N VAL A 602 -25.62 28.05 -15.07
CA VAL A 602 -25.04 29.11 -14.23
C VAL A 602 -25.16 30.45 -14.94
N ALA A 603 -25.57 31.47 -14.19
CA ALA A 603 -25.59 32.86 -14.62
C ALA A 603 -24.92 33.73 -13.56
N ALA A 604 -24.03 34.63 -13.97
CA ALA A 604 -23.31 35.50 -13.05
C ALA A 604 -23.12 36.91 -13.63
N ALA A 605 -23.11 37.92 -12.76
CA ALA A 605 -22.82 39.30 -13.09
C ALA A 605 -21.99 39.94 -11.97
N ALA A 606 -20.88 40.59 -12.33
CA ALA A 606 -20.04 41.29 -11.37
C ALA A 606 -20.59 42.68 -11.04
N LYS A 607 -20.33 43.15 -9.83
CA LYS A 607 -20.70 44.49 -9.37
C LYS A 607 -20.26 45.58 -10.35
N GLY A 608 -21.18 46.48 -10.69
CA GLY A 608 -20.92 47.56 -11.65
C GLY A 608 -20.60 47.10 -13.08
N GLY A 609 -20.77 45.81 -13.40
CA GLY A 609 -20.41 45.23 -14.69
C GLY A 609 -18.89 45.06 -14.89
N ASP A 610 -18.13 44.90 -13.82
CA ASP A 610 -16.67 44.65 -13.89
C ASP A 610 -16.36 43.25 -14.47
N VAL A 611 -15.09 42.97 -14.75
CA VAL A 611 -14.61 41.70 -15.30
C VAL A 611 -14.53 40.59 -14.24
N MET A 612 -14.39 40.96 -12.96
CA MET A 612 -14.12 40.02 -11.87
C MET A 612 -15.17 40.15 -10.77
N SER A 613 -15.88 39.05 -10.52
CA SER A 613 -16.80 38.89 -9.38
C SER A 613 -16.08 38.22 -8.20
N GLY A 614 -16.39 38.68 -6.98
CA GLY A 614 -15.99 38.08 -5.71
C GLY A 614 -16.66 36.73 -5.43
N ASP A 615 -17.79 36.46 -6.08
CA ASP A 615 -18.49 35.18 -6.03
C ASP A 615 -17.72 34.09 -6.78
N SER A 616 -17.68 32.91 -6.19
CA SER A 616 -17.18 31.68 -6.82
C SER A 616 -18.26 30.60 -6.77
N PHE A 617 -18.35 29.81 -7.82
CA PHE A 617 -19.22 28.64 -7.90
C PHE A 617 -18.44 27.44 -8.42
N SER A 618 -18.95 26.25 -8.15
CA SER A 618 -18.41 25.00 -8.66
C SER A 618 -19.51 23.96 -8.80
N THR A 619 -19.44 23.17 -9.89
CA THR A 619 -20.32 22.04 -10.13
C THR A 619 -19.46 20.87 -10.55
N VAL A 620 -19.27 19.90 -9.65
CA VAL A 620 -18.31 18.82 -9.85
C VAL A 620 -18.87 17.51 -9.32
N GLU A 621 -18.59 16.43 -10.04
CA GLU A 621 -18.82 15.08 -9.55
C GLU A 621 -17.67 14.68 -8.62
N LEU A 622 -18.00 14.26 -7.40
CA LEU A 622 -17.00 13.94 -6.37
C LEU A 622 -16.39 12.54 -6.52
N GLY A 623 -16.83 11.76 -7.53
CA GLY A 623 -16.30 10.45 -7.87
C GLY A 623 -16.87 9.27 -7.07
N ASN A 624 -17.52 9.53 -5.93
CA ASN A 624 -18.28 8.57 -5.13
C ASN A 624 -19.75 8.43 -5.56
N GLY A 625 -20.10 8.98 -6.74
CA GLY A 625 -21.48 9.14 -7.22
C GLY A 625 -22.31 10.20 -6.50
N THR A 626 -21.66 11.09 -5.75
CA THR A 626 -22.25 12.35 -5.30
C THR A 626 -21.88 13.48 -6.26
N PHE A 627 -22.88 14.26 -6.66
CA PHE A 627 -22.71 15.47 -7.46
C PHE A 627 -22.79 16.70 -6.55
N ALA A 628 -21.73 17.50 -6.51
CA ALA A 628 -21.65 18.70 -5.70
C ALA A 628 -22.00 19.95 -6.51
N VAL A 629 -22.96 20.73 -6.02
CA VAL A 629 -23.27 22.07 -6.50
C VAL A 629 -22.91 23.04 -5.39
N ALA A 630 -21.94 23.92 -5.62
CA ALA A 630 -21.38 24.79 -4.60
C ALA A 630 -21.31 26.25 -5.04
N LEU A 631 -21.52 27.13 -4.07
CA LEU A 631 -21.52 28.57 -4.21
C LEU A 631 -20.86 29.19 -2.99
N SER A 632 -20.02 30.19 -3.19
CA SER A 632 -19.32 30.89 -2.13
C SER A 632 -19.17 32.36 -2.48
N ASP A 633 -19.63 33.22 -1.56
CA ASP A 633 -19.43 34.65 -1.63
C ASP A 633 -18.31 35.06 -0.65
N GLY A 634 -17.35 35.83 -1.14
CA GLY A 634 -16.19 36.30 -0.39
C GLY A 634 -16.39 37.74 0.06
N MET A 635 -16.04 38.05 1.32
CA MET A 635 -16.24 39.39 1.87
C MET A 635 -15.48 40.47 1.06
N GLY A 636 -16.22 41.40 0.44
CA GLY A 636 -15.65 42.50 -0.34
C GLY A 636 -16.05 42.43 -1.80
N ASN A 637 -15.20 42.90 -2.71
CA ASN A 637 -15.44 42.86 -4.16
C ASN A 637 -14.11 42.66 -4.90
N GLY A 638 -14.17 42.00 -6.07
CA GLY A 638 -13.02 41.85 -6.98
C GLY A 638 -12.08 40.68 -6.63
N GLU A 639 -10.81 40.81 -7.05
CA GLU A 639 -9.85 39.69 -7.09
C GLU A 639 -9.57 39.05 -5.72
N ARG A 640 -9.49 39.85 -4.65
CA ARG A 640 -9.23 39.34 -3.29
C ARG A 640 -10.38 38.46 -2.79
N ALA A 641 -11.61 38.96 -2.88
CA ALA A 641 -12.81 38.21 -2.49
C ALA A 641 -12.93 36.89 -3.27
N ARG A 642 -12.64 36.94 -4.58
CA ARG A 642 -12.62 35.74 -5.44
C ARG A 642 -11.58 34.71 -5.01
N MET A 643 -10.38 35.14 -4.63
CA MET A 643 -9.35 34.22 -4.15
C MET A 643 -9.75 33.56 -2.83
N GLU A 644 -10.47 34.28 -1.96
CA GLU A 644 -10.96 33.76 -0.68
C GLU A 644 -12.09 32.73 -0.90
N SER A 645 -13.13 33.08 -1.67
CA SER A 645 -14.26 32.20 -1.98
C SER A 645 -13.83 30.95 -2.76
N SER A 646 -12.98 31.11 -3.77
CA SER A 646 -12.46 29.96 -4.54
C SER A 646 -11.55 29.06 -3.70
N ALA A 647 -10.75 29.59 -2.79
CA ALA A 647 -9.90 28.77 -1.93
C ALA A 647 -10.75 27.92 -0.96
N ALA A 648 -11.81 28.49 -0.38
CA ALA A 648 -12.72 27.76 0.51
C ALA A 648 -13.39 26.59 -0.23
N LEU A 649 -13.94 26.85 -1.42
CA LEU A 649 -14.57 25.81 -2.25
C LEU A 649 -13.60 24.72 -2.67
N ASN A 650 -12.42 25.09 -3.19
CA ASN A 650 -11.43 24.12 -3.67
C ASN A 650 -10.94 23.18 -2.55
N ILE A 651 -10.71 23.71 -1.33
CA ILE A 651 -10.29 22.87 -0.21
C ILE A 651 -11.43 21.94 0.21
N LEU A 652 -12.68 22.45 0.28
CA LEU A 652 -13.83 21.64 0.65
C LEU A 652 -14.07 20.51 -0.35
N GLU A 653 -14.03 20.80 -1.65
CA GLU A 653 -14.16 19.82 -2.73
C GLU A 653 -13.08 18.75 -2.64
N GLN A 654 -11.82 19.12 -2.43
CA GLN A 654 -10.73 18.14 -2.30
C GLN A 654 -10.90 17.21 -1.09
N LEU A 655 -11.39 17.73 0.04
CA LEU A 655 -11.66 16.92 1.21
C LEU A 655 -12.82 15.94 0.96
N LEU A 656 -13.90 16.41 0.33
CA LEU A 656 -15.05 15.58 -0.01
C LEU A 656 -14.71 14.53 -1.07
N GLN A 657 -13.93 14.88 -2.11
CA GLN A 657 -13.39 13.93 -3.10
C GLN A 657 -12.51 12.85 -2.47
N SER A 658 -11.89 13.13 -1.32
CA SER A 658 -11.10 12.14 -0.58
C SER A 658 -11.94 11.15 0.24
N GLY A 659 -13.27 11.27 0.20
CA GLY A 659 -14.20 10.44 0.97
C GLY A 659 -14.31 10.86 2.44
N MET A 660 -13.95 12.10 2.79
CA MET A 660 -14.09 12.61 4.15
C MET A 660 -15.56 12.93 4.45
N ASP A 661 -16.04 12.55 5.65
CA ASP A 661 -17.36 12.94 6.17
C ASP A 661 -17.61 14.45 6.05
N GLU A 662 -18.83 14.82 5.65
CA GLU A 662 -19.20 16.20 5.31
C GLU A 662 -18.99 17.17 6.47
N LYS A 663 -19.37 16.77 7.70
CA LYS A 663 -19.21 17.62 8.88
C LYS A 663 -17.74 17.81 9.22
N LEU A 664 -16.95 16.74 9.07
CA LEU A 664 -15.51 16.77 9.30
C LEU A 664 -14.78 17.63 8.25
N ALA A 665 -15.21 17.55 7.00
CA ALA A 665 -14.67 18.34 5.90
C ALA A 665 -14.86 19.84 6.18
N ILE A 666 -16.07 20.27 6.57
CA ILE A 666 -16.35 21.67 6.91
C ILE A 666 -15.49 22.14 8.09
N LYS A 667 -15.42 21.35 9.16
CA LYS A 667 -14.59 21.70 10.33
C LYS A 667 -13.13 21.86 9.93
N SER A 668 -12.63 21.00 9.05
CA SER A 668 -11.27 21.05 8.53
C SER A 668 -11.04 22.29 7.67
N VAL A 669 -11.97 22.65 6.79
CA VAL A 669 -11.89 23.90 6.00
C VAL A 669 -11.89 25.13 6.92
N ASN A 670 -12.77 25.17 7.92
CA ASN A 670 -12.81 26.26 8.91
C ASN A 670 -11.46 26.40 9.62
N SER A 671 -10.91 25.29 10.10
CA SER A 671 -9.58 25.23 10.70
C SER A 671 -8.48 25.75 9.76
N VAL A 672 -8.49 25.35 8.49
CA VAL A 672 -7.46 25.76 7.51
C VAL A 672 -7.58 27.24 7.17
N LEU A 673 -8.79 27.75 6.99
CA LEU A 673 -9.01 29.18 6.69
C LEU A 673 -8.61 30.07 7.88
N MET A 674 -8.86 29.63 9.12
CA MET A 674 -8.36 30.30 10.33
C MET A 674 -6.82 30.37 10.41
N LEU A 675 -6.08 29.45 9.76
CA LEU A 675 -4.61 29.44 9.77
C LEU A 675 -4.00 30.45 8.79
N ARG A 676 -4.73 30.92 7.78
CA ARG A 676 -4.16 31.66 6.66
C ARG A 676 -3.96 33.15 6.92
N SER A 677 -4.71 33.80 7.83
CA SER A 677 -4.41 35.17 8.32
C SER A 677 -5.30 35.60 9.50
N PRO A 678 -4.80 36.44 10.43
CA PRO A 678 -5.60 37.09 11.48
C PRO A 678 -6.41 38.30 11.01
N GLU A 679 -6.22 38.77 9.77
CA GLU A 679 -7.07 39.78 9.13
C GLU A 679 -8.26 39.07 8.46
N GLU A 680 -9.39 38.99 9.18
CA GLU A 680 -10.77 38.88 8.69
C GLU A 680 -10.97 38.29 7.27
N MET A 681 -10.53 37.05 7.01
CA MET A 681 -10.86 36.34 5.77
C MET A 681 -12.12 35.49 6.00
N TYR A 682 -13.22 35.91 5.38
CA TYR A 682 -14.53 35.28 5.54
C TYR A 682 -15.13 34.99 4.17
N ALA A 683 -15.53 33.74 3.97
CA ALA A 683 -16.30 33.32 2.82
C ALA A 683 -17.52 32.55 3.30
N THR A 684 -18.67 32.86 2.72
CA THR A 684 -19.88 32.05 2.89
C THR A 684 -19.71 30.78 2.07
N VAL A 685 -20.30 29.67 2.51
CA VAL A 685 -20.30 28.43 1.73
C VAL A 685 -21.73 27.89 1.71
N ASP A 686 -22.26 27.73 0.51
CA ASP A 686 -23.51 27.05 0.22
C ASP A 686 -23.21 25.88 -0.71
N MET A 687 -23.40 24.65 -0.23
CA MET A 687 -23.13 23.45 -1.03
C MET A 687 -24.28 22.46 -0.90
N ALA A 688 -24.76 21.99 -2.03
CA ALA A 688 -25.72 20.90 -2.14
C ALA A 688 -25.01 19.67 -2.69
N LEU A 689 -25.02 18.60 -1.90
CA LEU A 689 -24.48 17.29 -2.28
C LEU A 689 -25.65 16.42 -2.70
N ILE A 690 -25.76 16.14 -3.98
CA ILE A 690 -26.83 15.35 -4.57
C ILE A 690 -26.31 13.93 -4.77
N ASP A 691 -26.89 12.95 -4.07
CA ASP A 691 -26.61 11.54 -4.33
C ASP A 691 -27.25 11.11 -5.67
N GLU A 692 -26.43 10.76 -6.67
CA GLU A 692 -26.90 10.34 -8.00
C GLU A 692 -27.52 8.92 -8.00
N TYR A 693 -27.48 8.20 -6.88
CA TYR A 693 -28.12 6.88 -6.73
C TYR A 693 -29.53 6.97 -6.14
N THR A 694 -29.72 7.83 -5.14
CA THR A 694 -30.99 7.93 -4.40
C THR A 694 -31.74 9.25 -4.65
N ALA A 695 -31.09 10.27 -5.20
CA ALA A 695 -31.55 11.67 -5.24
C ALA A 695 -31.75 12.30 -3.85
N GLU A 696 -31.20 11.71 -2.79
CA GLU A 696 -31.11 12.37 -1.49
C GLU A 696 -30.08 13.50 -1.58
N THR A 697 -30.49 14.71 -1.18
CA THR A 697 -29.64 15.90 -1.27
C THR A 697 -29.36 16.46 0.11
N THR A 698 -28.08 16.57 0.45
CA THR A 698 -27.61 17.15 1.71
C THR A 698 -27.15 18.58 1.47
N PHE A 699 -27.81 19.54 2.13
CA PHE A 699 -27.48 20.95 2.07
C PHE A 699 -26.57 21.34 3.23
N MET A 700 -25.46 21.97 2.87
CA MET A 700 -24.46 22.56 3.74
C MET A 700 -24.50 24.07 3.56
N LYS A 701 -25.13 24.76 4.51
CA LYS A 701 -25.28 26.21 4.50
C LYS A 701 -24.49 26.82 5.62
N ILE A 702 -23.61 27.77 5.31
CA ILE A 702 -22.71 28.41 6.27
C ILE A 702 -22.63 29.89 5.93
N GLY A 703 -23.34 30.71 6.70
CA GLY A 703 -23.40 32.16 6.45
C GLY A 703 -24.04 32.54 5.11
N SER A 704 -24.71 31.61 4.44
CA SER A 704 -25.25 31.80 3.09
C SER A 704 -26.76 32.02 3.07
N THR A 705 -27.23 32.51 1.92
CA THR A 705 -28.64 32.74 1.58
C THR A 705 -29.46 31.43 1.48
N PRO A 706 -30.80 31.51 1.57
CA PRO A 706 -31.67 30.36 1.33
C PRO A 706 -31.59 29.86 -0.13
N SER A 707 -31.67 28.54 -0.33
CA SER A 707 -31.85 27.92 -1.65
C SER A 707 -33.32 27.60 -1.89
N PHE A 708 -33.69 27.40 -3.15
CA PHE A 708 -35.06 27.05 -3.54
C PHE A 708 -35.07 25.77 -4.37
N ILE A 709 -36.13 24.98 -4.23
CA ILE A 709 -36.41 23.80 -5.04
C ILE A 709 -37.74 24.06 -5.77
N LYS A 710 -37.71 24.08 -7.10
CA LYS A 710 -38.90 24.15 -7.94
C LYS A 710 -39.33 22.73 -8.30
N ARG A 711 -40.50 22.33 -7.81
CA ARG A 711 -41.17 21.04 -8.09
C ARG A 711 -42.45 21.33 -8.86
N GLY A 712 -42.36 21.31 -10.19
CA GLY A 712 -43.45 21.77 -11.05
C GLY A 712 -43.80 23.24 -10.77
N GLN A 713 -44.96 23.48 -10.15
CA GLN A 713 -45.45 24.82 -9.78
C GLN A 713 -45.16 25.19 -8.30
N GLU A 714 -44.73 24.23 -7.49
CA GLU A 714 -44.40 24.46 -6.08
C GLU A 714 -42.95 24.92 -5.94
N VAL A 715 -42.71 25.94 -5.12
CA VAL A 715 -41.35 26.43 -4.80
C VAL A 715 -41.12 26.28 -3.30
N ILE A 716 -40.24 25.36 -2.95
CA ILE A 716 -39.89 24.99 -1.58
C ILE A 716 -38.60 25.72 -1.21
N GLN A 717 -38.54 26.35 -0.04
CA GLN A 717 -37.33 27.01 0.44
C GLN A 717 -36.54 26.07 1.36
N VAL A 718 -35.22 26.06 1.20
CA VAL A 718 -34.27 25.37 2.07
C VAL A 718 -33.38 26.41 2.76
N SER A 719 -33.41 26.44 4.08
CA SER A 719 -32.59 27.35 4.89
C SER A 719 -32.07 26.62 6.13
N ALA A 720 -30.83 26.92 6.53
CA ALA A 720 -30.25 26.47 7.80
C ALA A 720 -29.72 27.68 8.57
N SER A 721 -29.71 27.60 9.90
CA SER A 721 -29.30 28.70 10.78
C SER A 721 -27.84 28.55 11.23
N ASN A 722 -26.88 28.75 10.33
CA ASN A 722 -25.44 28.61 10.63
C ASN A 722 -24.66 29.91 10.36
N LEU A 723 -23.71 30.24 11.23
CA LEU A 723 -22.82 31.42 11.11
C LEU A 723 -21.69 31.17 10.09
N PRO A 724 -21.14 32.21 9.43
CA PRO A 724 -20.07 32.07 8.42
C PRO A 724 -18.81 31.35 8.92
N ILE A 725 -18.11 30.63 8.02
CA ILE A 725 -16.83 29.97 8.30
C ILE A 725 -15.73 31.03 8.57
N GLY A 726 -14.86 30.77 9.54
CA GLY A 726 -13.67 31.57 9.83
C GLY A 726 -13.73 32.42 11.11
N ILE A 727 -14.88 32.51 11.78
CA ILE A 727 -15.11 33.41 12.94
C ILE A 727 -15.12 32.68 14.29
N ILE A 728 -15.69 31.46 14.35
CA ILE A 728 -16.03 30.78 15.61
C ILE A 728 -15.28 29.44 15.72
N LYS A 729 -14.71 29.19 16.91
CA LYS A 729 -13.90 27.99 17.20
C LYS A 729 -14.70 26.68 17.14
N ASP A 730 -15.99 26.72 17.48
CA ASP A 730 -16.93 25.60 17.42
C ASP A 730 -18.11 25.96 16.51
N ILE A 731 -18.01 25.61 15.22
CA ILE A 731 -19.16 25.66 14.30
C ILE A 731 -19.92 24.34 14.46
N GLU A 732 -21.10 24.39 15.05
CA GLU A 732 -22.10 23.34 14.90
C GLU A 732 -22.73 23.51 13.53
N VAL A 733 -22.39 22.61 12.61
CA VAL A 733 -22.94 22.60 11.24
C VAL A 733 -24.19 21.73 11.26
N ASP A 734 -25.35 22.36 11.16
CA ASP A 734 -26.58 21.66 10.87
C ASP A 734 -26.66 21.36 9.36
N LEU A 735 -26.67 20.06 9.04
CA LEU A 735 -26.93 19.55 7.69
C LEU A 735 -28.44 19.44 7.50
N VAL A 736 -28.95 19.94 6.38
CA VAL A 736 -30.37 19.80 6.02
C VAL A 736 -30.49 18.82 4.87
N THR A 737 -31.16 17.69 5.11
CA THR A 737 -31.34 16.66 4.09
C THR A 737 -32.74 16.74 3.48
N VAL A 738 -32.82 16.75 2.15
CA VAL A 738 -34.08 16.80 1.39
C VAL A 738 -34.05 15.76 0.27
N GLN A 739 -35.15 15.05 0.09
CA GLN A 739 -35.31 14.11 -1.01
C GLN A 739 -35.79 14.83 -2.28
N LEU A 740 -34.92 14.88 -3.31
CA LEU A 740 -35.30 15.36 -4.64
C LEU A 740 -36.00 14.25 -5.43
N GLN A 741 -36.82 14.67 -6.40
CA GLN A 741 -37.55 13.83 -7.33
C GLN A 741 -37.10 14.10 -8.77
N PRO A 742 -37.28 13.15 -9.71
CA PRO A 742 -37.01 13.40 -11.12
C PRO A 742 -37.80 14.63 -11.62
N GLY A 743 -37.10 15.56 -12.25
CA GLY A 743 -37.63 16.82 -12.76
C GLY A 743 -37.58 17.98 -11.75
N ASP A 744 -37.15 17.75 -10.50
CA ASP A 744 -36.94 18.84 -9.55
C ASP A 744 -35.74 19.70 -9.98
N ILE A 745 -35.90 21.01 -9.80
CA ILE A 745 -34.87 22.01 -10.10
C ILE A 745 -34.42 22.67 -8.80
N LEU A 746 -33.18 22.44 -8.42
CA LEU A 746 -32.47 23.14 -7.35
C LEU A 746 -31.97 24.49 -7.87
N ILE A 747 -32.21 25.56 -7.13
CA ILE A 747 -31.79 26.93 -7.43
C ILE A 747 -31.04 27.47 -6.21
N MET A 748 -29.78 27.82 -6.40
CA MET A 748 -28.89 28.43 -5.41
C MET A 748 -28.48 29.82 -5.93
N MET A 749 -28.34 30.80 -5.04
CA MET A 749 -28.02 32.17 -5.44
C MET A 749 -27.29 32.92 -4.32
N THR A 750 -26.48 33.92 -4.66
CA THR A 750 -25.81 34.79 -3.67
C THR A 750 -26.74 35.90 -3.15
N ASP A 751 -26.28 36.61 -2.13
CA ASP A 751 -27.02 37.71 -1.49
C ASP A 751 -27.27 38.88 -2.44
N GLY A 752 -26.38 39.16 -3.40
CA GLY A 752 -26.62 40.15 -4.44
C GLY A 752 -27.92 39.94 -5.23
N ILE A 753 -28.43 38.70 -5.29
CA ILE A 753 -29.71 38.36 -5.94
C ILE A 753 -30.84 38.28 -4.93
N TYR A 754 -30.64 37.60 -3.80
CA TYR A 754 -31.69 37.41 -2.79
C TYR A 754 -32.08 38.72 -2.09
N ASP A 755 -31.12 39.63 -1.89
CA ASP A 755 -31.31 40.91 -1.21
C ASP A 755 -31.64 42.07 -2.15
N ALA A 756 -31.64 41.83 -3.46
CA ALA A 756 -31.98 42.80 -4.49
C ALA A 756 -33.29 43.58 -4.30
N PRO A 757 -34.42 43.00 -3.82
CA PRO A 757 -35.67 43.75 -3.64
C PRO A 757 -35.64 44.72 -2.43
N GLY A 758 -34.57 44.72 -1.63
CA GLY A 758 -34.37 45.59 -0.48
C GLY A 758 -35.10 45.14 0.80
N TYR A 759 -34.90 45.87 1.89
CA TYR A 759 -35.39 45.51 3.23
C TYR A 759 -36.89 45.70 3.46
N ALA A 760 -37.58 46.43 2.58
CA ALA A 760 -39.00 46.77 2.75
C ALA A 760 -39.95 45.69 2.19
N VAL A 761 -39.44 44.68 1.48
CA VAL A 761 -40.20 43.64 0.80
C VAL A 761 -39.96 42.29 1.48
N ASN A 762 -40.98 41.43 1.52
CA ASN A 762 -40.77 40.04 1.91
C ASN A 762 -40.01 39.31 0.78
N LYS A 763 -38.69 39.16 0.98
CA LYS A 763 -37.73 38.58 0.03
C LYS A 763 -38.12 37.17 -0.42
N GLU A 764 -38.53 36.32 0.52
CA GLU A 764 -38.97 34.94 0.25
C GLU A 764 -40.16 34.92 -0.71
N LEU A 765 -41.21 35.70 -0.42
CA LEU A 765 -42.42 35.69 -1.24
C LEU A 765 -42.17 36.27 -2.63
N TRP A 766 -41.31 37.27 -2.73
CA TRP A 766 -40.89 37.86 -4.00
C TRP A 766 -40.13 36.86 -4.85
N MET A 767 -39.13 36.18 -4.28
CA MET A 767 -38.33 35.18 -4.99
C MET A 767 -39.17 33.99 -5.44
N LYS A 768 -40.06 33.47 -4.58
CA LYS A 768 -40.98 32.39 -4.94
C LYS A 768 -41.84 32.74 -6.15
N ARG A 769 -42.38 33.96 -6.21
CA ARG A 769 -43.16 34.42 -7.37
C ARG A 769 -42.32 34.52 -8.63
N LEU A 770 -41.11 35.07 -8.52
CA LEU A 770 -40.20 35.20 -9.66
C LEU A 770 -39.87 33.83 -10.28
N ILE A 771 -39.54 32.83 -9.44
CA ILE A 771 -39.25 31.46 -9.88
C ILE A 771 -40.47 30.79 -10.50
N GLN A 772 -41.68 31.07 -9.99
CA GLN A 772 -42.94 30.54 -10.52
C GLN A 772 -43.32 31.12 -11.88
N GLU A 773 -42.97 32.39 -12.15
CA GLU A 773 -43.29 33.07 -13.41
C GLU A 773 -42.41 32.60 -14.58
N ILE A 774 -41.24 32.02 -14.29
CA ILE A 774 -40.30 31.51 -15.30
C ILE A 774 -40.75 30.12 -15.77
N ASP A 775 -41.29 30.04 -16.99
CA ASP A 775 -41.76 28.80 -17.64
C ASP A 775 -40.67 28.19 -18.54
N THR A 776 -39.65 27.62 -17.92
CA THR A 776 -38.66 26.76 -18.58
C THR A 776 -38.21 25.64 -17.64
N ASP A 777 -37.85 24.51 -18.24
CA ASP A 777 -37.27 23.33 -17.58
C ASP A 777 -35.78 23.18 -17.87
N ASP A 778 -35.20 24.08 -18.67
CA ASP A 778 -33.76 24.12 -18.94
C ASP A 778 -33.03 24.89 -17.83
N PRO A 779 -32.02 24.30 -17.16
CA PRO A 779 -31.32 24.94 -16.06
C PRO A 779 -30.62 26.25 -16.44
N GLN A 780 -30.05 26.33 -17.65
CA GLN A 780 -29.29 27.49 -18.09
C GLN A 780 -30.24 28.65 -18.41
N ASP A 781 -31.31 28.39 -19.17
CA ASP A 781 -32.34 29.39 -19.46
C ASP A 781 -32.98 29.92 -18.16
N LEU A 782 -33.22 29.04 -17.17
CA LEU A 782 -33.77 29.46 -15.88
C LEU A 782 -32.82 30.38 -15.12
N ALA A 783 -31.52 30.06 -15.08
CA ALA A 783 -30.51 30.90 -14.44
C ALA A 783 -30.43 32.28 -15.09
N ASP A 784 -30.39 32.34 -16.42
CA ASP A 784 -30.29 33.57 -17.20
C ASP A 784 -31.55 34.44 -17.04
N CYS A 785 -32.75 33.83 -17.10
CA CYS A 785 -34.01 34.54 -16.91
C CYS A 785 -34.14 35.12 -15.49
N LEU A 786 -33.69 34.37 -14.47
CA LEU A 786 -33.75 34.81 -13.08
C LEU A 786 -32.82 35.99 -12.84
N LEU A 787 -31.57 35.90 -13.31
CA LEU A 787 -30.59 36.98 -13.23
C LEU A 787 -31.09 38.24 -13.96
N GLU A 788 -31.56 38.11 -15.20
CA GLU A 788 -32.05 39.23 -15.99
C GLU A 788 -33.26 39.91 -15.31
N SER A 789 -34.17 39.14 -14.73
CA SER A 789 -35.34 39.68 -14.04
C SER A 789 -34.96 40.52 -12.82
N VAL A 790 -33.92 40.11 -12.08
CA VAL A 790 -33.38 40.87 -10.95
C VAL A 790 -32.69 42.16 -11.42
N ILE A 791 -31.87 42.09 -12.47
CA ILE A 791 -31.21 43.27 -13.05
C ILE A 791 -32.23 44.29 -13.56
N ARG A 792 -33.30 43.83 -14.23
CA ARG A 792 -34.41 44.70 -14.69
C ARG A 792 -35.13 45.37 -13.53
N TYR A 793 -35.31 44.66 -12.41
CA TYR A 793 -35.91 45.22 -11.20
C TYR A 793 -35.04 46.33 -10.59
N GLN A 794 -33.71 46.17 -10.60
CA GLN A 794 -32.74 47.18 -10.17
C GLN A 794 -32.45 48.28 -11.22
N GLN A 795 -33.32 48.45 -12.21
CA GLN A 795 -33.18 49.46 -13.27
C GLN A 795 -31.88 49.35 -14.09
N HIS A 796 -31.34 48.14 -14.25
CA HIS A 796 -30.08 47.83 -14.95
C HIS A 796 -28.81 48.31 -14.24
N GLU A 797 -28.89 48.60 -12.93
CA GLU A 797 -27.71 48.80 -12.08
C GLU A 797 -27.39 47.52 -11.32
N ILE A 798 -26.12 47.12 -11.28
CA ILE A 798 -25.64 45.94 -10.52
C ILE A 798 -24.96 46.44 -9.25
N LEU A 799 -25.69 46.40 -8.14
CA LEU A 799 -25.25 46.95 -6.85
C LEU A 799 -24.27 46.05 -6.09
N ASP A 800 -24.28 44.75 -6.35
CA ASP A 800 -23.37 43.77 -5.79
C ASP A 800 -23.13 42.61 -6.76
N ASP A 801 -22.19 41.73 -6.42
CA ASP A 801 -21.94 40.51 -7.18
C ASP A 801 -23.17 39.59 -7.14
N MET A 802 -23.59 39.11 -8.32
CA MET A 802 -24.80 38.32 -8.49
C MET A 802 -24.44 36.99 -9.14
N THR A 803 -24.70 35.88 -8.47
CA THR A 803 -24.51 34.53 -9.04
C THR A 803 -25.71 33.65 -8.76
N VAL A 804 -26.21 32.96 -9.80
CA VAL A 804 -27.24 31.91 -9.71
C VAL A 804 -26.65 30.61 -10.24
N VAL A 805 -26.83 29.53 -9.49
CA VAL A 805 -26.53 28.17 -9.93
C VAL A 805 -27.81 27.35 -9.87
N VAL A 806 -28.13 26.70 -10.98
CA VAL A 806 -29.32 25.86 -11.14
C VAL A 806 -28.87 24.44 -11.44
N GLY A 807 -29.43 23.47 -10.72
CA GLY A 807 -29.22 22.04 -10.96
C GLY A 807 -30.56 21.33 -11.13
N LYS A 808 -30.70 20.54 -12.18
CA LYS A 808 -31.90 19.73 -12.42
C LYS A 808 -31.55 18.26 -12.32
N VAL A 809 -32.36 17.53 -11.56
CA VAL A 809 -32.20 16.09 -11.36
C VAL A 809 -33.11 15.35 -12.33
N GLU A 810 -32.55 14.55 -13.23
CA GLU A 810 -33.30 13.69 -14.13
C GLU A 810 -33.03 12.20 -13.85
N HIS A 811 -33.94 11.32 -14.28
CA HIS A 811 -33.75 9.89 -14.09
C HIS A 811 -32.84 9.33 -15.18
N PHE A 812 -31.69 8.76 -14.78
CA PHE A 812 -30.78 8.11 -15.69
C PHE A 812 -31.41 6.81 -16.20
N ARG A 813 -31.68 6.74 -17.50
CA ARG A 813 -32.24 5.53 -18.13
C ARG A 813 -31.09 4.74 -18.75
N PRO A 814 -30.63 3.63 -18.14
CA PRO A 814 -29.64 2.78 -18.77
C PRO A 814 -30.19 2.18 -20.07
N GLU A 815 -29.32 1.91 -21.04
CA GLU A 815 -29.72 1.37 -22.35
C GLU A 815 -30.38 -0.03 -22.28
N TRP A 816 -30.34 -0.72 -21.13
CA TRP A 816 -30.87 -2.09 -20.96
C TRP A 816 -31.32 -2.38 -19.50
N ALA A 817 -32.15 -3.42 -19.30
CA ALA A 817 -32.76 -3.79 -18.01
C ALA A 817 -32.17 -5.08 -17.39
N THR A 818 -32.22 -5.19 -16.06
CA THR A 818 -31.61 -6.29 -15.26
C THR A 818 -32.38 -7.62 -15.36
N LEU A 819 -31.65 -8.74 -15.44
CA LEU A 819 -32.19 -10.11 -15.43
C LEU A 819 -32.14 -10.69 -14.01
N ARG A 820 -33.19 -11.41 -13.57
CA ARG A 820 -33.18 -12.15 -12.28
C ARG A 820 -32.89 -13.63 -12.49
N VAL A 821 -31.92 -14.19 -11.74
CA VAL A 821 -31.56 -15.61 -11.77
C VAL A 821 -32.03 -16.30 -10.49
N PRO A 822 -32.93 -17.30 -10.53
CA PRO A 822 -33.40 -17.98 -9.33
C PRO A 822 -32.32 -18.90 -8.73
N GLY A 823 -32.05 -18.77 -7.42
CA GLY A 823 -31.19 -19.68 -6.65
C GLY A 823 -29.92 -19.09 -6.04
N ILE A 824 -29.64 -17.80 -6.25
CA ILE A 824 -28.50 -17.09 -5.65
C ILE A 824 -28.93 -16.47 -4.31
N ASN A 825 -28.15 -16.69 -3.26
CA ASN A 825 -28.40 -16.09 -1.94
C ASN A 825 -27.89 -14.66 -1.91
N ARG A 826 -28.75 -13.73 -1.49
CA ARG A 826 -28.43 -12.31 -1.33
C ARG A 826 -27.42 -12.09 -0.22
N MET A 827 -26.51 -11.14 -0.42
CA MET A 827 -25.57 -10.71 0.61
C MET A 827 -26.25 -9.70 1.55
N GLU A 828 -26.19 -9.92 2.86
CA GLU A 828 -26.53 -8.87 3.84
C GLU A 828 -25.30 -8.00 4.04
N ARG A 829 -25.36 -6.74 3.59
CA ARG A 829 -24.31 -5.74 3.88
C ARG A 829 -24.51 -5.16 5.28
N PRO A 830 -23.44 -4.98 6.08
CA PRO A 830 -23.54 -4.15 7.27
C PRO A 830 -23.79 -2.71 6.84
N ARG A 831 -24.97 -2.16 7.16
CA ARG A 831 -25.23 -0.73 6.99
C ARG A 831 -24.27 0.03 7.91
N THR A 832 -23.41 0.86 7.33
CA THR A 832 -22.71 1.92 8.05
C THR A 832 -23.78 2.76 8.74
N VAL A 833 -23.86 2.67 10.06
CA VAL A 833 -24.59 3.67 10.83
C VAL A 833 -23.68 4.89 10.82
N SER A 834 -23.99 5.84 9.94
CA SER A 834 -23.45 7.21 9.91
C SER A 834 -23.43 7.82 11.30
#